data_AF-A0A9R1BQL4-F1
#
_entry.id   AF-A0A9R1BQL4-F1
#
_cell.length_a   1.000
_cell.length_b   1.000
_cell.length_c   1.000
_cell.angle_alpha   90.00
_cell.angle_beta   90.00
_cell.angle_gamma   90.00
#
_symmetry.space_group_name_H-M   'P 1'
#
loop_
_entity.id
_entity.type
_entity.pdbx_description
1 polymer ?
#
loop_
_entity_poly.entity_id
_entity_poly.type
_entity_poly.pdbx_seq_one_letter_code
_entity_poly.pdbx_strand_id
1 'polypeptide(L)'
;MTVKETLDFSARCQGVGTKYDLLTELARREKEAGIRPEPEVDLFMKATSMEGVESSLQTDYTLRILGLDICADTIVGDQMQRGISGGQKKRVTTGEMIVGPTKVLFMDEISTGLDSSTTFQIVKCLQQIVHLGEATILMSLLQPAPETFELFDDIILLSEGQIVYQGPRDCVLEFFESCGFRCPERKGTADFLQEVTSKKDQEQYWADKQRPYRYVSVSEFAQTFKRFHVGLQLENHLSVPFDKSRSHQAALVFSKHSVSTRELLKASFDKEWLLIKRNSFVYIFKTIQLIIVALIASTVFLRTQMHTRNLDDGFVYVGALLFTLIVNMFNGFAELPLTITRLPVFFKHRDLLFYPAWIFTLPNVVLRIPFSMIESIVWVVVTYYTMGFAPEADRFFKQLLLVFLIQQMAGGLFRAIAGLCRSMIIAQTGGALFLLIFFVLGGFLLPKDFIPKWWIWGYWISPLVYGYNALAVNEFYSPRWMDKFVMDKNGVPKRLGMAMLEGANIFTDKNWFWIGAAGLLGFTIFFNVLFTLCLTYLDPLGKPQAVISEETAKEAEDNGLPRETVSNGSTRRNGSMKSKDGSNNKEMREMRLSARLSNSSSNGISNGISRVMSVGSNEAAPRRGMVLPFSPLSMCFDDVNYYVDMPAEMKQQGVTDDRLQLLRDVTGSFRPGVLTALMGVSGAGKTTLMDVLAGRKTGGYIEGDIRISGYPKNQATFARISGYCEQNDIHSPQVTIRESLIYSAFLRLPEKIGDQDITDEIKIQFVDEVMELVELDNLKDALVGLPGISGLSTEQRKRLTIAVELVANPSIIFMDEPTSGLDARAAAIVMRTVRNTVDTGRTVVCTIHQPSIDIFEAFDEVTITEKRRPGNILWETGSQLTEND
;
A
#
# COMPACT_ATOMS: atom_id res chain seq x y z
N MET A 1 -1.07 -5.76 15.72
CA MET A 1 -0.65 -5.15 17.00
C MET A 1 -1.50 -3.92 17.23
N THR A 2 -1.67 -3.51 18.48
CA THR A 2 -2.25 -2.20 18.81
C THR A 2 -1.22 -1.09 18.58
N VAL A 3 -1.66 0.16 18.68
CA VAL A 3 -0.77 1.32 18.58
C VAL A 3 0.33 1.28 19.63
N LYS A 4 -0.04 1.06 20.90
CA LYS A 4 0.91 0.95 22.02
C LYS A 4 1.89 -0.21 21.85
N GLU A 5 1.39 -1.40 21.51
CA GLU A 5 2.24 -2.59 21.27
C GLU A 5 3.27 -2.35 20.15
N THR A 6 2.93 -1.56 19.13
CA THR A 6 3.83 -1.23 18.02
C THR A 6 4.95 -0.31 18.47
N LEU A 7 4.63 0.73 19.24
CA LEU A 7 5.62 1.63 19.83
C LEU A 7 6.50 0.92 20.86
N ASP A 8 5.93 0.08 21.72
CA ASP A 8 6.67 -0.72 22.70
C ASP A 8 7.63 -1.71 22.03
N PHE A 9 7.23 -2.29 20.91
CA PHE A 9 8.13 -3.15 20.13
C PHE A 9 9.30 -2.33 19.55
N SER A 10 9.02 -1.16 18.99
CA SER A 10 10.04 -0.26 18.45
C SER A 10 11.01 0.22 19.53
N ALA A 11 10.49 0.66 20.69
CA ALA A 11 11.28 1.06 21.84
C ALA A 11 12.23 -0.04 22.30
N ARG A 12 11.74 -1.29 22.37
CA ARG A 12 12.57 -2.46 22.73
C ARG A 12 13.62 -2.81 21.68
N CYS A 13 13.38 -2.54 20.39
CA CYS A 13 14.36 -2.76 19.34
C CYS A 13 15.44 -1.67 19.29
N GLN A 14 15.06 -0.42 19.54
CA GLN A 14 15.96 0.72 19.47
C GLN A 14 16.73 0.96 20.77
N GLY A 15 16.16 0.56 21.92
CA GLY A 15 16.77 0.71 23.24
C GLY A 15 17.00 2.17 23.65
N VAL A 16 17.70 2.35 24.77
CA VAL A 16 18.00 3.69 25.33
C VAL A 16 19.20 4.36 24.64
N GLY A 17 19.94 3.61 23.80
CA GLY A 17 21.14 4.09 23.11
C GLY A 17 22.23 4.54 24.09
N THR A 18 23.03 5.54 23.69
CA THR A 18 24.09 6.13 24.52
C THR A 18 23.57 7.09 25.60
N LYS A 19 22.25 7.29 25.70
CA LYS A 19 21.65 8.15 26.75
C LYS A 19 21.97 7.61 28.14
N TYR A 20 22.01 6.29 28.33
CA TYR A 20 22.37 5.70 29.62
C TYR A 20 23.80 6.09 30.06
N ASP A 21 24.78 5.97 29.16
CA ASP A 21 26.17 6.35 29.45
C ASP A 21 26.30 7.84 29.75
N LEU A 22 25.56 8.68 29.00
CA LEU A 22 25.51 10.12 29.23
C LEU A 22 24.85 10.49 30.57
N LEU A 23 23.76 9.82 30.94
CA LEU A 23 23.06 10.03 32.21
C LEU A 23 23.91 9.56 33.39
N THR A 24 24.64 8.46 33.23
CA THR A 24 25.55 7.93 34.25
C THR A 24 26.73 8.88 34.46
N GLU A 25 27.29 9.43 33.39
CA GLU A 25 28.36 10.44 33.45
C GLU A 25 27.86 11.78 33.98
N LEU A 26 26.63 12.20 33.63
CA LEU A 26 25.96 13.38 34.20
C LEU A 26 25.82 13.22 35.71
N ALA A 27 25.27 12.10 36.18
CA ALA A 27 25.11 11.80 37.60
C ALA A 27 26.46 11.77 38.35
N ARG A 28 27.53 11.30 37.71
CA ARG A 28 28.89 11.36 38.25
C ARG A 28 29.36 12.82 38.41
N ARG A 29 29.16 13.65 37.39
CA ARG A 29 29.55 15.08 37.41
C ARG A 29 28.71 15.91 38.37
N GLU A 30 27.41 15.65 38.47
CA GLU A 30 26.53 16.29 39.46
C GLU A 30 26.98 15.98 40.88
N LYS A 31 27.38 14.73 41.14
CA LYS A 31 27.93 14.31 42.42
C LYS A 31 29.29 14.96 42.73
N GLU A 32 30.15 15.13 41.73
CA GLU A 32 31.43 15.85 41.87
C GLU A 32 31.25 17.36 42.06
N ALA A 33 30.25 17.96 41.42
CA ALA A 33 29.92 19.38 41.52
C ALA A 33 29.02 19.70 42.73
N GLY A 34 28.53 18.70 43.47
CA GLY A 34 27.64 18.88 44.63
C GLY A 34 26.24 19.38 44.26
N ILE A 35 25.82 19.23 43.01
CA ILE A 35 24.51 19.67 42.50
C ILE A 35 23.48 18.59 42.86
N ARG A 36 22.37 18.99 43.49
CA ARG A 36 21.22 18.10 43.74
C ARG A 36 20.10 18.45 42.76
N PRO A 37 19.81 17.62 41.75
CA PRO A 37 18.66 17.82 40.87
C PRO A 37 17.35 17.72 41.65
N GLU A 38 16.28 18.29 41.09
CA GLU A 38 14.94 18.19 41.67
C GLU A 38 14.52 16.72 41.81
N PRO A 39 13.83 16.32 42.90
CA PRO A 39 13.54 14.92 43.19
C PRO A 39 12.72 14.24 42.08
N GLU A 40 11.80 14.97 41.45
CA GLU A 40 10.94 14.44 40.39
C GLU A 40 11.72 14.23 39.08
N VAL A 41 12.62 15.16 38.74
CA VAL A 41 13.50 15.05 37.57
C VAL A 41 14.52 13.94 37.79
N ASP A 42 15.12 13.85 38.97
CA ASP A 42 16.05 12.78 39.34
C ASP A 42 15.36 11.39 39.34
N LEU A 43 14.11 11.32 39.83
CA LEU A 43 13.31 10.09 39.77
C LEU A 43 12.98 9.72 38.33
N PHE A 44 12.59 10.68 37.48
CA PHE A 44 12.30 10.45 36.07
C PHE A 44 13.56 10.02 35.30
N MET A 45 14.69 10.67 35.54
CA MET A 45 15.99 10.36 34.94
C MET A 45 16.49 8.98 35.38
N LYS A 46 16.29 8.63 36.66
CA LYS A 46 16.60 7.29 37.16
C LYS A 46 15.64 6.23 36.62
N ALA A 47 14.33 6.51 36.58
CA ALA A 47 13.32 5.60 36.05
C ALA A 47 13.47 5.35 34.54
N THR A 48 13.96 6.34 33.78
CA THR A 48 14.29 6.20 32.35
C THR A 48 15.64 5.51 32.11
N SER A 49 16.39 5.19 33.16
CA SER A 49 17.70 4.52 33.12
C SER A 49 17.73 3.12 33.77
N MET A 50 16.60 2.62 34.30
CA MET A 50 16.51 1.34 35.00
C MET A 50 15.97 0.22 34.10
N GLU A 51 16.83 -0.74 33.72
CA GLU A 51 16.50 -1.87 32.83
C GLU A 51 15.22 -2.63 33.23
N GLY A 52 14.22 -2.67 32.33
CA GLY A 52 13.07 -3.58 32.38
C GLY A 52 11.68 -2.96 32.56
N VAL A 53 11.57 -1.71 33.04
CA VAL A 53 10.30 -0.94 33.15
C VAL A 53 10.23 0.17 32.07
N GLU A 54 11.30 0.32 31.30
CA GLU A 54 11.61 1.44 30.38
C GLU A 54 10.68 1.57 29.17
N SER A 55 10.25 0.46 28.57
CA SER A 55 9.53 0.51 27.29
C SER A 55 8.15 1.16 27.42
N SER A 56 7.46 1.01 28.56
CA SER A 56 6.13 1.61 28.73
C SER A 56 6.19 3.12 28.89
N LEU A 57 7.19 3.67 29.60
CA LEU A 57 7.17 5.08 30.01
C LEU A 57 7.54 6.01 28.85
N GLN A 58 8.54 5.64 28.05
CA GLN A 58 8.87 6.37 26.80
C GLN A 58 7.76 6.22 25.75
N THR A 59 7.17 5.03 25.63
CA THR A 59 6.00 4.82 24.76
C THR A 59 4.82 5.67 25.21
N ASP A 60 4.49 5.70 26.51
CA ASP A 60 3.36 6.46 27.04
C ASP A 60 3.57 7.97 26.86
N TYR A 61 4.80 8.46 27.02
CA TYR A 61 5.14 9.86 26.72
C TYR A 61 5.00 10.17 25.22
N THR A 62 5.53 9.31 24.36
CA THR A 62 5.43 9.45 22.89
C THR A 62 3.98 9.40 22.41
N LEU A 63 3.15 8.52 23.00
CA LEU A 63 1.71 8.43 22.72
C LEU A 63 1.00 9.74 23.04
N ARG A 64 1.31 10.37 24.18
CA ARG A 64 0.72 11.67 24.57
C ARG A 64 1.18 12.80 23.67
N ILE A 65 2.48 12.87 23.40
CA ILE A 65 3.10 13.86 22.50
C ILE A 65 2.44 13.83 21.12
N LEU A 66 2.16 12.65 20.58
CA LEU A 66 1.53 12.48 19.27
C LEU A 66 0.00 12.49 19.29
N GLY A 67 -0.63 12.66 20.46
CA GLY A 67 -2.09 12.61 20.61
C GLY A 67 -2.70 11.28 20.16
N LEU A 68 -2.01 10.17 20.47
CA LEU A 68 -2.39 8.78 20.16
C LEU A 68 -2.86 8.01 21.39
N ASP A 69 -2.91 8.64 22.56
CA ASP A 69 -3.35 8.10 23.83
C ASP A 69 -4.77 7.51 23.76
N ILE A 70 -5.71 8.20 23.09
CA ILE A 70 -7.09 7.76 22.94
C ILE A 70 -7.19 6.43 22.15
N CYS A 71 -6.26 6.18 21.22
CA CYS A 71 -6.25 4.99 20.36
C CYS A 71 -5.13 4.01 20.71
N ALA A 72 -4.51 4.13 21.89
CA ALA A 72 -3.36 3.31 22.30
C ALA A 72 -3.64 1.80 22.20
N ASP A 73 -4.82 1.37 22.63
CA ASP A 73 -5.25 -0.04 22.64
C ASP A 73 -6.01 -0.47 21.38
N THR A 74 -6.19 0.43 20.41
CA THR A 74 -6.86 0.13 19.14
C THR A 74 -5.91 -0.61 18.20
N ILE A 75 -6.43 -1.59 17.45
CA ILE A 75 -5.68 -2.30 16.41
C ILE A 75 -5.39 -1.33 15.26
N VAL A 76 -4.13 -1.28 14.79
CA VAL A 76 -3.72 -0.41 13.67
C VAL A 76 -4.56 -0.69 12.41
N GLY A 77 -4.93 -1.95 12.17
CA GLY A 77 -5.79 -2.39 11.07
C GLY A 77 -5.04 -2.59 9.76
N ASP A 78 -5.59 -3.45 8.90
CA ASP A 78 -5.08 -3.73 7.56
C ASP A 78 -6.12 -3.32 6.49
N GLN A 79 -6.03 -3.85 5.27
CA GLN A 79 -6.99 -3.56 4.20
C GLN A 79 -8.36 -4.24 4.42
N MET A 80 -8.41 -5.32 5.20
CA MET A 80 -9.58 -6.16 5.43
C MET A 80 -10.24 -5.89 6.80
N GLN A 81 -9.44 -5.54 7.80
CA GLN A 81 -9.85 -5.21 9.16
C GLN A 81 -9.63 -3.72 9.40
N ARG A 82 -10.76 -3.00 9.56
CA ARG A 82 -10.75 -1.58 9.92
C ARG A 82 -10.02 -1.37 11.25
N GLY A 83 -9.14 -0.40 11.29
CA GLY A 83 -8.39 0.01 12.49
C GLY A 83 -8.40 1.52 12.65
N ILE A 84 -7.26 2.09 13.01
CA ILE A 84 -7.08 3.54 13.19
C ILE A 84 -7.17 4.30 11.85
N SER A 85 -7.46 5.60 11.90
CA SER A 85 -7.56 6.47 10.71
C SER A 85 -6.22 6.60 9.98
N GLY A 86 -6.25 6.99 8.70
CA GLY A 86 -5.02 7.19 7.91
C GLY A 86 -4.04 8.16 8.57
N GLY A 87 -4.55 9.28 9.10
CA GLY A 87 -3.71 10.23 9.81
C GLY A 87 -3.19 9.75 11.16
N GLN A 88 -3.93 8.89 11.86
CA GLN A 88 -3.40 8.18 13.02
C GLN A 88 -2.30 7.20 12.61
N LYS A 89 -2.45 6.43 11.52
CA LYS A 89 -1.40 5.52 11.01
C LYS A 89 -0.08 6.24 10.70
N LYS A 90 -0.15 7.44 10.13
CA LYS A 90 1.03 8.29 9.91
C LYS A 90 1.72 8.67 11.22
N ARG A 91 0.94 9.16 12.20
CA ARG A 91 1.47 9.46 13.54
C ARG A 91 2.07 8.25 14.23
N VAL A 92 1.50 7.05 14.09
CA VAL A 92 2.10 5.81 14.61
C VAL A 92 3.46 5.53 13.96
N THR A 93 3.57 5.75 12.64
CA THR A 93 4.84 5.59 11.92
C THR A 93 5.89 6.60 12.39
N THR A 94 5.49 7.85 12.62
CA THR A 94 6.36 8.88 13.19
C THR A 94 6.78 8.54 14.62
N GLY A 95 5.85 8.08 15.47
CA GLY A 95 6.14 7.63 16.82
C GLY A 95 7.06 6.42 16.87
N GLU A 96 6.94 5.51 15.92
CA GLU A 96 7.85 4.37 15.78
C GLU A 96 9.30 4.82 15.62
N MET A 97 9.55 5.95 14.94
CA MET A 97 10.90 6.50 14.72
C MET A 97 11.39 7.40 15.87
N ILE A 98 10.47 8.07 16.58
CA ILE A 98 10.79 9.02 17.66
C ILE A 98 11.02 8.32 19.00
N VAL A 99 10.38 7.16 19.23
CA VAL A 99 10.45 6.48 20.54
C VAL A 99 11.87 6.06 20.93
N GLY A 100 12.78 5.93 19.95
CA GLY A 100 14.17 5.59 20.19
C GLY A 100 15.07 6.77 20.56
N PRO A 101 16.39 6.54 20.62
CA PRO A 101 17.37 7.55 21.01
C PRO A 101 17.80 8.46 19.83
N THR A 102 17.16 8.33 18.67
CA THR A 102 17.46 9.03 17.42
C THR A 102 17.34 10.54 17.59
N LYS A 103 18.46 11.25 17.38
CA LYS A 103 18.51 12.73 17.40
C LYS A 103 18.32 13.36 16.02
N VAL A 104 18.52 12.61 14.93
CA VAL A 104 18.35 13.13 13.57
C VAL A 104 17.23 12.36 12.89
N LEU A 105 16.21 13.07 12.41
CA LEU A 105 15.04 12.49 11.76
C LEU A 105 14.86 13.09 10.37
N PHE A 106 14.69 12.22 9.38
CA PHE A 106 14.32 12.59 8.02
C PHE A 106 12.87 12.22 7.80
N MET A 107 12.05 13.20 7.43
CA MET A 107 10.61 13.06 7.34
C MET A 107 10.14 13.48 5.96
N ASP A 108 9.80 12.50 5.14
CA ASP A 108 9.37 12.75 3.76
C ASP A 108 7.84 12.80 3.65
N GLU A 109 7.31 13.88 3.09
CA GLU A 109 5.89 14.09 2.75
C GLU A 109 4.90 13.76 3.90
N ILE A 110 5.23 14.18 5.13
CA ILE A 110 4.41 13.77 6.28
C ILE A 110 2.98 14.33 6.23
N SER A 111 2.75 15.46 5.55
CA SER A 111 1.44 16.11 5.41
C SER A 111 0.47 15.40 4.47
N THR A 112 0.92 14.48 3.60
CA THR A 112 0.03 13.93 2.55
C THR A 112 -1.16 13.15 3.14
N GLY A 113 -2.40 13.50 2.78
CA GLY A 113 -3.60 12.87 3.34
C GLY A 113 -3.86 13.17 4.82
N LEU A 114 -3.24 14.22 5.37
CA LEU A 114 -3.60 14.81 6.66
C LEU A 114 -4.34 16.13 6.46
N ASP A 115 -5.17 16.48 7.43
CA ASP A 115 -5.74 17.82 7.50
C ASP A 115 -4.74 18.87 7.96
N SER A 116 -4.99 20.13 7.61
CA SER A 116 -4.19 21.31 7.99
C SER A 116 -3.94 21.39 9.50
N SER A 117 -5.00 21.21 10.29
CA SER A 117 -4.95 21.33 11.74
C SER A 117 -4.13 20.21 12.40
N THR A 118 -4.30 18.97 11.95
CA THR A 118 -3.49 17.84 12.40
C THR A 118 -2.04 17.99 11.95
N THR A 119 -1.79 18.48 10.73
CA THR A 119 -0.44 18.76 10.24
C THR A 119 0.25 19.79 11.12
N PHE A 120 -0.39 20.94 11.39
CA PHE A 120 0.12 21.96 12.31
C PHE A 120 0.44 21.38 13.69
N GLN A 121 -0.46 20.58 14.27
CA GLN A 121 -0.23 19.92 15.55
C GLN A 121 0.99 18.99 15.54
N ILE A 122 1.17 18.20 14.47
CA ILE A 122 2.33 17.32 14.30
C ILE A 122 3.60 18.15 14.16
N VAL A 123 3.63 19.16 13.29
CA VAL A 123 4.83 20.00 13.10
C VAL A 123 5.19 20.73 14.38
N LYS A 124 4.20 21.30 15.08
CA LYS A 124 4.42 21.96 16.38
C LYS A 124 4.99 21.00 17.42
N CYS A 125 4.49 19.77 17.44
CA CYS A 125 5.00 18.72 18.30
C CYS A 125 6.45 18.34 17.95
N LEU A 126 6.77 18.19 16.66
CA LEU A 126 8.15 17.94 16.20
C LEU A 126 9.09 19.10 16.51
N GLN A 127 8.63 20.35 16.37
CA GLN A 127 9.38 21.54 16.75
C GLN A 127 9.72 21.52 18.24
N GLN A 128 8.76 21.18 19.11
CA GLN A 128 9.02 20.99 20.54
C GLN A 128 10.07 19.90 20.80
N ILE A 129 10.06 18.80 20.04
CA ILE A 129 11.08 17.75 20.12
C ILE A 129 12.46 18.27 19.69
N VAL A 130 12.54 19.10 18.65
CA VAL A 130 13.79 19.75 18.20
C VAL A 130 14.35 20.64 19.32
N HIS A 131 13.54 21.56 19.84
CA HIS A 131 13.98 22.57 20.80
C HIS A 131 14.25 21.99 22.19
N LEU A 132 13.45 21.03 22.67
CA LEU A 132 13.64 20.41 24.00
C LEU A 132 14.61 19.22 23.97
N GLY A 133 14.62 18.47 22.87
CA GLY A 133 15.39 17.23 22.73
C GLY A 133 16.78 17.42 22.11
N GLU A 134 17.14 18.64 21.70
CA GLU A 134 18.33 18.95 20.91
C GLU A 134 18.43 18.03 19.68
N ALA A 135 17.31 17.83 18.99
CA ALA A 135 17.20 16.99 17.81
C ALA A 135 17.31 17.83 16.52
N THR A 136 17.70 17.22 15.41
CA THR A 136 17.66 17.82 14.08
C THR A 136 16.63 17.10 13.25
N ILE A 137 15.60 17.80 12.79
CA ILE A 137 14.56 17.23 11.95
C ILE A 137 14.62 17.91 10.59
N LEU A 138 14.91 17.14 9.54
CA LEU A 138 14.72 17.58 8.17
C LEU A 138 13.40 17.01 7.68
N MET A 139 12.47 17.88 7.32
CA MET A 139 11.15 17.47 6.84
C MET A 139 10.80 18.12 5.51
N SER A 140 10.21 17.35 4.60
CA SER A 140 9.59 17.85 3.40
C SER A 140 8.07 17.95 3.62
N LEU A 141 7.49 19.09 3.26
CA LEU A 141 6.05 19.33 3.29
C LEU A 141 5.57 19.73 1.91
N LEU A 142 4.49 19.10 1.47
CA LEU A 142 3.76 19.51 0.28
C LEU A 142 2.79 20.62 0.67
N GLN A 143 3.04 21.84 0.17
CA GLN A 143 2.22 23.05 0.38
C GLN A 143 1.76 23.27 1.84
N PRO A 144 2.67 23.64 2.75
CA PRO A 144 2.29 23.91 4.13
C PRO A 144 1.40 25.15 4.24
N ALA A 145 0.42 25.08 5.13
CA ALA A 145 -0.36 26.23 5.57
C ALA A 145 0.57 27.35 6.10
N PRO A 146 0.21 28.64 5.97
CA PRO A 146 1.04 29.74 6.49
C PRO A 146 1.44 29.56 7.96
N GLU A 147 0.52 29.14 8.82
CA GLU A 147 0.77 28.92 10.24
C GLU A 147 1.72 27.75 10.48
N THR A 148 1.70 26.74 9.61
CA THR A 148 2.62 25.60 9.67
C THR A 148 4.01 26.00 9.15
N PHE A 149 4.06 26.83 8.12
CA PHE A 149 5.30 27.37 7.57
C PHE A 149 6.04 28.26 8.58
N GLU A 150 5.31 28.99 9.41
CA GLU A 150 5.88 29.80 10.49
C GLU A 150 6.56 28.99 11.61
N LEU A 151 6.30 27.69 11.72
CA LEU A 151 6.95 26.82 12.72
C LEU A 151 8.38 26.42 12.33
N PHE A 152 8.82 26.70 11.10
CA PHE A 152 10.13 26.31 10.62
C PHE A 152 11.21 27.31 11.02
N ASP A 153 12.30 26.80 11.59
CA ASP A 153 13.50 27.59 11.90
C ASP A 153 14.26 27.96 10.61
N ASP A 154 14.56 26.96 9.78
CA ASP A 154 15.28 27.07 8.51
C ASP A 154 14.49 26.48 7.34
N ILE A 155 14.74 27.00 6.13
CA ILE A 155 14.13 26.53 4.88
C ILE A 155 15.22 26.13 3.89
N ILE A 156 14.95 25.04 3.16
CA ILE A 156 15.74 24.62 2.00
C ILE A 156 14.81 24.63 0.78
N LEU A 157 15.13 25.46 -0.21
CA LEU A 157 14.42 25.52 -1.49
C LEU A 157 15.26 24.83 -2.57
N LEU A 158 14.75 23.72 -3.09
CA LEU A 158 15.37 22.94 -4.15
C LEU A 158 14.57 23.09 -5.45
N SER A 159 15.24 23.41 -6.56
CA SER A 159 14.64 23.47 -7.90
C SER A 159 15.65 22.99 -8.93
N GLU A 160 15.23 22.21 -9.94
CA GLU A 160 16.09 21.64 -10.99
C GLU A 160 17.38 20.96 -10.47
N GLY A 161 17.33 20.36 -9.27
CA GLY A 161 18.48 19.72 -8.62
C GLY A 161 19.50 20.69 -7.98
N GLN A 162 19.21 21.99 -7.94
CA GLN A 162 20.05 23.03 -7.34
C GLN A 162 19.38 23.64 -6.09
N ILE A 163 20.19 23.98 -5.08
CA ILE A 163 19.73 24.73 -3.91
C ILE A 163 19.64 26.20 -4.31
N VAL A 164 18.41 26.71 -4.33
CA VAL A 164 18.10 28.10 -4.63
C VAL A 164 18.30 28.97 -3.39
N TYR A 165 17.89 28.46 -2.23
CA TYR A 165 18.03 29.12 -0.93
C TYR A 165 18.17 28.09 0.18
N GLN A 166 19.03 28.36 1.16
CA GLN A 166 19.16 27.60 2.40
C GLN A 166 19.46 28.54 3.57
N GLY A 167 18.61 28.54 4.60
CA GLY A 167 18.86 29.29 5.83
C GLY A 167 17.59 29.75 6.53
N PRO A 168 17.69 30.77 7.41
CA PRO A 168 16.57 31.21 8.23
C PRO A 168 15.36 31.60 7.39
N ARG A 169 14.17 31.21 7.85
CA ARG A 169 12.91 31.53 7.17
C ARG A 169 12.75 33.04 6.94
N ASP A 170 13.09 33.86 7.92
CA ASP A 170 12.82 35.32 7.90
C ASP A 170 13.56 36.04 6.76
N CYS A 171 14.72 35.53 6.33
CA CYS A 171 15.53 36.14 5.27
C CYS A 171 15.16 35.68 3.84
N VAL A 172 14.24 34.72 3.68
CA VAL A 172 13.92 34.16 2.35
C VAL A 172 13.21 35.19 1.45
N LEU A 173 12.31 36.00 2.02
CA LEU A 173 11.59 37.03 1.27
C LEU A 173 12.54 38.16 0.84
N GLU A 174 13.46 38.57 1.73
CA GLU A 174 14.50 39.55 1.42
C GLU A 174 15.39 39.09 0.26
N PHE A 175 15.74 37.79 0.22
CA PHE A 175 16.52 37.22 -0.87
C PHE A 175 15.80 37.36 -2.24
N PHE A 176 14.51 37.00 -2.31
CA PHE A 176 13.76 37.13 -3.57
C PHE A 176 13.47 38.58 -3.95
N GLU A 177 13.27 39.47 -2.97
CA GLU A 177 13.16 40.91 -3.21
C GLU A 177 14.46 41.48 -3.80
N SER A 178 15.63 41.03 -3.32
CA SER A 178 16.92 41.41 -3.90
C SER A 178 17.11 40.93 -5.34
N CYS A 179 16.40 39.87 -5.74
CA CYS A 179 16.36 39.35 -7.10
C CYS A 179 15.29 40.03 -7.99
N GLY A 180 14.48 40.94 -7.44
CA GLY A 180 13.43 41.68 -8.16
C GLY A 180 12.02 41.08 -8.08
N PHE A 181 11.81 40.08 -7.21
CA PHE A 181 10.51 39.42 -7.03
C PHE A 181 9.92 39.72 -5.66
N ARG A 182 8.62 40.07 -5.61
CA ARG A 182 7.95 40.40 -4.35
C ARG A 182 6.73 39.50 -4.14
N CYS A 183 6.61 38.96 -2.92
CA CYS A 183 5.46 38.17 -2.53
C CYS A 183 4.22 39.09 -2.35
N PRO A 184 3.08 38.78 -3.00
CA PRO A 184 1.83 39.49 -2.75
C PRO A 184 1.29 39.24 -1.33
N GLU A 185 0.60 40.21 -0.73
CA GLU A 185 0.08 40.11 0.65
C GLU A 185 -0.95 38.99 0.85
N ARG A 186 -1.73 38.68 -0.19
CA ARG A 186 -2.77 37.64 -0.13
C ARG A 186 -2.23 36.23 -0.36
N LYS A 187 -0.97 36.08 -0.81
CA LYS A 187 -0.41 34.79 -1.18
C LYS A 187 0.47 34.24 -0.07
N GLY A 188 0.31 32.95 0.24
CA GLY A 188 1.16 32.27 1.20
C GLY A 188 2.62 32.24 0.74
N THR A 189 3.55 32.48 1.66
CA THR A 189 4.99 32.48 1.34
C THR A 189 5.44 31.15 0.73
N ALA A 190 4.95 30.02 1.24
CA ALA A 190 5.32 28.70 0.72
C ALA A 190 4.91 28.50 -0.75
N ASP A 191 3.71 28.94 -1.13
CA ASP A 191 3.22 28.86 -2.52
C ASP A 191 4.02 29.79 -3.43
N PHE A 192 4.29 31.03 -2.98
CA PHE A 192 5.17 31.97 -3.69
C PHE A 192 6.55 31.36 -3.99
N LEU A 193 7.19 30.72 -3.00
CA LEU A 193 8.52 30.12 -3.16
C LEU A 193 8.54 28.97 -4.17
N GLN A 194 7.45 28.20 -4.28
CA GLN A 194 7.34 27.14 -5.28
C GLN A 194 7.16 27.72 -6.70
N GLU A 195 6.35 28.75 -6.84
CA GLU A 195 6.00 29.32 -8.15
C GLU A 195 7.05 30.29 -8.70
N VAL A 196 7.76 31.06 -7.87
CA VAL A 196 8.77 32.03 -8.33
C VAL A 196 9.94 31.36 -9.07
N THR A 197 10.17 30.07 -8.82
CA THR A 197 11.18 29.27 -9.54
C THR A 197 10.67 28.68 -10.86
N SER A 198 9.35 28.70 -11.09
CA SER A 198 8.69 28.15 -12.28
C SER A 198 8.71 29.15 -13.44
N LYS A 199 9.09 28.69 -14.63
CA LYS A 199 9.11 29.51 -15.85
C LYS A 199 7.73 30.06 -16.26
N LYS A 200 6.65 29.34 -15.94
CA LYS A 200 5.28 29.73 -16.30
C LYS A 200 4.73 30.82 -15.39
N ASP A 201 5.14 30.80 -14.12
CA ASP A 201 4.47 31.54 -13.05
C ASP A 201 5.33 32.72 -12.53
N GLN A 202 6.64 32.74 -12.84
CA GLN A 202 7.57 33.74 -12.32
C GLN A 202 7.22 35.19 -12.72
N GLU A 203 6.60 35.42 -13.88
CA GLU A 203 6.26 36.77 -14.36
C GLU A 203 5.31 37.53 -13.43
N GLN A 204 4.37 36.83 -12.80
CA GLN A 204 3.34 37.46 -11.95
C GLN A 204 3.90 38.11 -10.69
N TYR A 205 5.13 37.73 -10.29
CA TYR A 205 5.79 38.21 -9.07
C TYR A 205 6.79 39.34 -9.29
N TRP A 206 6.93 39.81 -10.53
CA TRP A 206 7.89 40.85 -10.87
C TRP A 206 7.54 42.18 -10.20
N ALA A 207 8.42 42.66 -9.32
CA ALA A 207 8.15 43.84 -8.49
C ALA A 207 8.30 45.16 -9.28
N ASP A 208 9.29 45.23 -10.18
CA ASP A 208 9.63 46.45 -10.90
C ASP A 208 8.89 46.57 -12.24
N LYS A 209 7.69 47.15 -12.21
CA LYS A 209 6.89 47.41 -13.42
C LYS A 209 7.56 48.36 -14.42
N GLN A 210 8.65 49.05 -14.06
CA GLN A 210 9.38 49.93 -14.97
C GLN A 210 10.39 49.16 -15.84
N ARG A 211 10.78 47.94 -15.42
CA ARG A 211 11.67 47.07 -16.18
C ARG A 211 10.87 45.96 -16.86
N PRO A 212 11.15 45.64 -18.14
CA PRO A 212 10.53 44.49 -18.78
C PRO A 212 10.93 43.22 -18.04
N TYR A 213 9.94 42.35 -17.81
CA TYR A 213 10.18 41.05 -17.20
C TYR A 213 11.22 40.26 -18.00
N ARG A 214 12.16 39.65 -17.28
CA ARG A 214 13.13 38.71 -17.82
C ARG A 214 13.12 37.47 -16.94
N TYR A 215 12.94 36.31 -17.57
CA TYR A 215 13.04 35.04 -16.86
C TYR A 215 14.44 34.87 -16.25
N VAL A 216 14.47 34.72 -14.93
CA VAL A 216 15.66 34.42 -14.13
C VAL A 216 15.72 32.92 -13.95
N SER A 217 16.78 32.31 -14.48
CA SER A 217 16.98 30.86 -14.40
C SER A 217 17.30 30.41 -12.98
N VAL A 218 17.01 29.15 -12.65
CA VAL A 218 17.34 28.53 -11.36
C VAL A 218 18.83 28.65 -11.03
N SER A 219 19.69 28.49 -12.04
CA SER A 219 21.14 28.64 -11.88
C SER A 219 21.58 30.07 -11.55
N GLU A 220 20.86 31.07 -12.03
CA GLU A 220 21.12 32.47 -11.70
C GLU A 220 20.71 32.80 -10.26
N PHE A 221 19.57 32.27 -9.80
CA PHE A 221 19.21 32.37 -8.38
C PHE A 221 20.24 31.69 -7.48
N ALA A 222 20.68 30.48 -7.81
CA ALA A 222 21.68 29.76 -7.03
C ALA A 222 23.03 30.50 -6.96
N GLN A 223 23.45 31.17 -8.04
CA GLN A 223 24.65 32.02 -8.03
C GLN A 223 24.46 33.28 -7.19
N THR A 224 23.27 33.88 -7.24
CA THR A 224 22.93 35.07 -6.46
C THR A 224 22.90 34.74 -4.96
N PHE A 225 22.36 33.57 -4.59
CA PHE A 225 22.34 33.09 -3.21
C PHE A 225 23.74 32.97 -2.60
N LYS A 226 24.73 32.47 -3.36
CA LYS A 226 26.13 32.41 -2.89
C LYS A 226 26.72 33.78 -2.54
N ARG A 227 26.22 34.85 -3.16
CA ARG A 227 26.65 36.23 -2.89
C ARG A 227 25.80 36.91 -1.83
N PHE A 228 24.63 36.36 -1.51
CA PHE A 228 23.73 36.85 -0.47
C PHE A 228 24.34 36.60 0.91
N HIS A 229 24.08 37.46 1.89
CA HIS A 229 24.74 37.41 3.19
C HIS A 229 24.53 36.06 3.91
N VAL A 230 23.35 35.43 3.77
CA VAL A 230 23.06 34.10 4.32
C VAL A 230 23.93 33.03 3.65
N GLY A 231 24.06 33.07 2.33
CA GLY A 231 24.91 32.14 1.57
C GLY A 231 26.40 32.29 1.93
N LEU A 232 26.87 33.53 2.10
CA LEU A 232 28.23 33.83 2.57
C LEU A 232 28.47 33.33 4.01
N GLN A 233 27.50 33.51 4.91
CA GLN A 233 27.59 32.99 6.28
C GLN A 233 27.64 31.46 6.29
N LEU A 234 26.81 30.81 5.48
CA LEU A 234 26.79 29.36 5.32
C LEU A 234 28.13 28.86 4.77
N GLU A 235 28.68 29.50 3.73
CA GLU A 235 29.99 29.17 3.17
C GLU A 235 31.11 29.34 4.22
N ASN A 236 31.07 30.42 5.01
CA ASN A 236 32.00 30.63 6.11
C ASN A 236 31.87 29.53 7.17
N HIS A 237 30.67 29.14 7.58
CA HIS A 237 30.44 28.05 8.54
C HIS A 237 30.96 26.70 8.01
N LEU A 238 30.73 26.41 6.73
CA LEU A 238 31.22 25.19 6.08
C LEU A 238 32.75 25.20 5.91
N SER A 239 33.37 26.37 5.82
CA SER A 239 34.83 26.52 5.70
C SER A 239 35.58 26.27 7.00
N VAL A 240 34.93 26.41 8.16
CA VAL A 240 35.54 26.15 9.47
C VAL A 240 35.65 24.63 9.68
N PRO A 241 36.87 24.06 9.79
CA PRO A 241 37.02 22.63 10.01
C PRO A 241 36.45 22.23 11.38
N PHE A 242 35.68 21.15 11.41
CA PHE A 242 35.03 20.66 12.63
C PHE A 242 36.05 20.22 13.69
N ASP A 243 35.98 20.81 14.87
CA ASP A 243 36.86 20.49 16.00
C ASP A 243 36.37 19.23 16.73
N LYS A 244 37.03 18.11 16.45
CA LYS A 244 36.73 16.79 17.05
C LYS A 244 36.85 16.77 18.57
N SER A 245 37.57 17.71 19.19
CA SER A 245 37.74 17.75 20.65
C SER A 245 36.48 18.22 21.39
N ARG A 246 35.57 18.92 20.72
CA ARG A 246 34.31 19.41 21.29
C ARG A 246 33.18 18.38 21.27
N SER A 247 33.36 17.25 20.59
CA SER A 247 32.36 16.19 20.47
C SER A 247 32.81 14.91 21.17
N HIS A 248 31.98 14.36 22.06
CA HIS A 248 32.24 13.05 22.67
C HIS A 248 32.18 11.93 21.61
N GLN A 249 33.01 10.89 21.72
CA GLN A 249 33.02 9.77 20.77
C GLN A 249 31.67 9.04 20.69
N ALA A 250 30.84 9.13 21.73
CA ALA A 250 29.46 8.62 21.75
C ALA A 250 28.44 9.45 20.94
N ALA A 251 28.84 10.59 20.35
CA ALA A 251 27.98 11.43 19.52
C ALA A 251 27.71 10.80 18.13
N LEU A 252 28.62 9.96 17.64
CA LEU A 252 28.42 9.13 16.46
C LEU A 252 28.27 7.68 16.91
N VAL A 253 27.11 7.08 16.65
CA VAL A 253 26.87 5.67 17.01
C VAL A 253 27.68 4.78 16.09
N PHE A 254 28.71 4.12 16.63
CA PHE A 254 29.58 3.20 15.88
C PHE A 254 29.07 1.75 15.85
N SER A 255 28.04 1.43 16.63
CA SER A 255 27.40 0.11 16.61
C SER A 255 26.24 0.09 15.61
N LYS A 256 26.18 -0.97 14.80
CA LYS A 256 25.09 -1.14 13.82
C LYS A 256 23.71 -1.34 14.47
N HIS A 257 23.67 -1.90 15.68
CA HIS A 257 22.46 -2.07 16.46
C HIS A 257 22.69 -1.49 17.86
N SER A 258 21.66 -0.85 18.42
CA SER A 258 21.72 -0.20 19.73
C SER A 258 21.56 -1.17 20.90
N VAL A 259 20.91 -2.31 20.66
CA VAL A 259 20.51 -3.30 21.69
C VAL A 259 21.23 -4.62 21.48
N SER A 260 21.42 -5.38 22.57
CA SER A 260 22.06 -6.70 22.49
C SER A 260 21.24 -7.67 21.63
N THR A 261 21.93 -8.59 20.94
CA THR A 261 21.27 -9.57 20.06
C THR A 261 20.31 -10.50 20.81
N ARG A 262 20.54 -10.71 22.12
CA ARG A 262 19.67 -11.53 22.97
C ARG A 262 18.34 -10.84 23.26
N GLU A 263 18.36 -9.55 23.55
CA GLU A 263 17.16 -8.77 23.81
C GLU A 263 16.34 -8.54 22.54
N LEU A 264 17.00 -8.27 21.40
CA LEU A 264 16.35 -8.20 20.10
C LEU A 264 15.62 -9.51 19.76
N LEU A 265 16.28 -10.65 20.02
CA LEU A 265 15.67 -11.97 19.83
C LEU A 265 14.47 -12.18 20.76
N LYS A 266 14.60 -11.81 22.04
CA LYS A 266 13.49 -11.87 23.01
C LYS A 266 12.29 -11.02 22.56
N ALA A 267 12.53 -9.76 22.17
CA ALA A 267 11.49 -8.86 21.68
C ALA A 267 10.79 -9.41 20.43
N SER A 268 11.55 -10.01 19.50
CA SER A 268 10.99 -10.64 18.32
C SER A 268 10.19 -11.91 18.64
N PHE A 269 10.63 -12.72 19.61
CA PHE A 269 9.86 -13.88 20.09
C PHE A 269 8.53 -13.47 20.71
N ASP A 270 8.54 -12.46 21.58
CA ASP A 270 7.33 -11.94 22.22
C ASP A 270 6.33 -11.42 21.17
N LYS A 271 6.83 -10.68 20.17
CA LYS A 271 6.03 -10.17 19.06
C LYS A 271 5.39 -11.29 18.25
N GLU A 272 6.18 -12.28 17.81
CA GLU A 272 5.66 -13.38 17.00
C GLU A 272 4.67 -14.25 17.78
N TRP A 273 4.91 -14.47 19.07
CA TRP A 273 3.97 -15.17 19.94
C TRP A 273 2.64 -14.42 20.10
N LEU A 274 2.70 -13.10 20.30
CA LEU A 274 1.52 -12.24 20.37
C LEU A 274 0.70 -12.29 19.07
N LEU A 275 1.37 -12.22 17.92
CA LEU A 275 0.72 -12.31 16.60
C LEU A 275 0.06 -13.67 16.37
N ILE A 276 0.69 -14.77 16.83
CA ILE A 276 0.10 -16.11 16.78
C ILE A 276 -1.17 -16.18 17.64
N LYS A 277 -1.14 -15.63 18.86
CA LYS A 277 -2.30 -15.62 19.77
C LYS A 277 -3.49 -14.86 19.17
N ARG A 278 -3.25 -13.68 18.58
CA ARG A 278 -4.30 -12.87 17.94
C ARG A 278 -4.87 -13.53 16.69
N ASN A 279 -4.01 -14.17 15.89
CA ASN A 279 -4.43 -14.90 14.69
C ASN A 279 -4.70 -16.39 14.96
N SER A 280 -5.05 -16.75 16.21
CA SER A 280 -5.33 -18.13 16.62
C SER A 280 -6.41 -18.80 15.76
N PHE A 281 -7.42 -18.02 15.35
CA PHE A 281 -8.49 -18.47 14.45
C PHE A 281 -7.97 -19.16 13.18
N VAL A 282 -6.94 -18.60 12.54
CA VAL A 282 -6.37 -19.16 11.30
C VAL A 282 -5.75 -20.54 11.54
N TYR A 283 -5.04 -20.72 12.66
CA TYR A 283 -4.42 -22.01 13.00
C TYR A 283 -5.45 -23.06 13.43
N ILE A 284 -6.49 -22.64 14.15
CA ILE A 284 -7.62 -23.51 14.53
C ILE A 284 -8.32 -24.01 13.26
N PHE A 285 -8.66 -23.10 12.36
CA PHE A 285 -9.30 -23.45 11.08
C PHE A 285 -8.44 -24.40 10.25
N LYS A 286 -7.14 -24.13 10.14
CA LYS A 286 -6.18 -25.02 9.46
C LYS A 286 -6.14 -26.43 10.07
N THR A 287 -6.16 -26.52 11.40
CA THR A 287 -6.19 -27.81 12.11
C THR A 287 -7.50 -28.57 11.84
N ILE A 288 -8.65 -27.88 11.85
CA ILE A 288 -9.95 -28.47 11.52
C ILE A 288 -9.97 -28.95 10.06
N GLN A 289 -9.48 -28.14 9.12
CA GLN A 289 -9.35 -28.51 7.72
C GLN A 289 -8.50 -29.79 7.57
N LEU A 290 -7.38 -29.88 8.28
CA LEU A 290 -6.51 -31.07 8.27
C LEU A 290 -7.24 -32.30 8.80
N ILE A 291 -8.03 -32.18 9.88
CA ILE A 291 -8.84 -33.27 10.43
C ILE A 291 -9.86 -33.76 9.39
N ILE A 292 -10.56 -32.86 8.72
CA ILE A 292 -11.54 -33.21 7.67
C ILE A 292 -10.85 -33.99 6.54
N VAL A 293 -9.71 -33.51 6.06
CA VAL A 293 -8.95 -34.20 5.01
C VAL A 293 -8.43 -35.56 5.49
N ALA A 294 -7.97 -35.66 6.74
CA ALA A 294 -7.54 -36.92 7.33
C ALA A 294 -8.69 -37.94 7.45
N LEU A 295 -9.90 -37.50 7.79
CA LEU A 295 -11.10 -38.34 7.82
C LEU A 295 -11.47 -38.84 6.43
N ILE A 296 -11.46 -37.96 5.42
CA ILE A 296 -11.70 -38.34 4.02
C ILE A 296 -10.65 -39.35 3.55
N ALA A 297 -9.37 -39.13 3.88
CA ALA A 297 -8.30 -40.06 3.55
C ALA A 297 -8.55 -41.44 4.18
N SER A 298 -8.96 -41.45 5.45
CA SER A 298 -9.23 -42.68 6.21
C SER A 298 -10.41 -43.48 5.67
N THR A 299 -11.44 -42.81 5.13
CA THR A 299 -12.59 -43.49 4.51
C THR A 299 -12.26 -44.04 3.12
N VAL A 300 -11.41 -43.36 2.36
CA VAL A 300 -10.96 -43.85 1.04
C VAL A 300 -10.09 -45.10 1.18
N PHE A 301 -9.15 -45.11 2.12
CA PHE A 301 -8.23 -46.23 2.35
C PHE A 301 -8.64 -47.09 3.54
N LEU A 302 -9.93 -47.42 3.66
CA LEU A 302 -10.45 -48.08 4.87
C LEU A 302 -9.86 -49.48 5.06
N ARG A 303 -9.40 -49.78 6.29
CA ARG A 303 -8.71 -51.04 6.64
C ARG A 303 -9.42 -52.32 6.17
N THR A 304 -10.76 -52.35 6.10
CA THR A 304 -11.50 -53.55 5.69
C THR A 304 -11.22 -53.97 4.24
N GLN A 305 -10.85 -53.02 3.38
CA GLN A 305 -10.52 -53.24 1.96
C GLN A 305 -9.00 -53.38 1.72
N MET A 306 -8.17 -53.19 2.76
CA MET A 306 -6.71 -53.16 2.66
C MET A 306 -6.10 -54.53 2.99
N HIS A 307 -6.12 -55.45 2.03
CA HIS A 307 -5.54 -56.80 2.17
C HIS A 307 -4.01 -56.80 2.07
N THR A 308 -3.36 -57.92 2.42
CA THR A 308 -1.87 -58.05 2.38
C THR A 308 -1.44 -59.33 1.65
N ARG A 309 -2.22 -59.78 0.67
CA ARG A 309 -2.07 -61.11 0.06
C ARG A 309 -1.09 -61.07 -1.10
N ASN A 310 -1.23 -60.05 -1.97
CA ASN A 310 -0.55 -59.98 -3.25
C ASN A 310 0.26 -58.68 -3.43
N LEU A 311 1.03 -58.60 -4.52
CA LEU A 311 1.72 -57.36 -4.91
C LEU A 311 0.73 -56.23 -5.24
N ASP A 312 -0.42 -56.54 -5.84
CA ASP A 312 -1.46 -55.56 -6.16
C ASP A 312 -2.00 -54.87 -4.90
N ASP A 313 -2.20 -55.63 -3.82
CA ASP A 313 -2.57 -55.07 -2.52
C ASP A 313 -1.49 -54.12 -2.00
N GLY A 314 -0.21 -54.47 -2.19
CA GLY A 314 0.93 -53.63 -1.84
C GLY A 314 0.93 -52.28 -2.56
N PHE A 315 0.53 -52.23 -3.83
CA PHE A 315 0.40 -50.96 -4.57
C PHE A 315 -0.67 -50.04 -3.98
N VAL A 316 -1.75 -50.59 -3.41
CA VAL A 316 -2.76 -49.79 -2.71
C VAL A 316 -2.18 -49.14 -1.45
N TYR A 317 -1.34 -49.85 -0.68
CA TYR A 317 -0.61 -49.28 0.46
C TYR A 317 0.39 -48.20 0.03
N VAL A 318 1.13 -48.42 -1.07
CA VAL A 318 1.98 -47.37 -1.67
C VAL A 318 1.15 -46.13 -2.02
N GLY A 319 -0.02 -46.32 -2.61
CA GLY A 319 -0.97 -45.24 -2.92
C GLY A 319 -1.39 -44.46 -1.68
N ALA A 320 -1.72 -45.15 -0.57
CA ALA A 320 -2.06 -44.51 0.71
C ALA A 320 -0.89 -43.73 1.32
N LEU A 321 0.34 -44.26 1.24
CA LEU A 321 1.55 -43.58 1.71
C LEU A 321 1.87 -42.34 0.85
N LEU A 322 1.68 -42.44 -0.47
CA LEU A 322 1.83 -41.31 -1.39
C LEU A 322 0.79 -40.23 -1.13
N PHE A 323 -0.47 -40.61 -0.91
CA PHE A 323 -1.52 -39.67 -0.54
C PHE A 323 -1.17 -38.94 0.76
N THR A 324 -0.66 -39.68 1.77
CA THR A 324 -0.15 -39.11 3.02
C THR A 324 0.98 -38.10 2.79
N LEU A 325 1.97 -38.44 1.96
CA LEU A 325 3.08 -37.56 1.60
C LEU A 325 2.60 -36.28 0.90
N ILE A 326 1.72 -36.41 -0.10
CA ILE A 326 1.23 -35.31 -0.92
C ILE A 326 0.39 -34.33 -0.09
N VAL A 327 -0.58 -34.81 0.69
CA VAL A 327 -1.44 -33.93 1.50
C VAL A 327 -0.63 -33.16 2.54
N ASN A 328 0.30 -33.83 3.23
CA ASN A 328 1.14 -33.15 4.23
C ASN A 328 2.12 -32.15 3.61
N MET A 329 2.56 -32.37 2.36
CA MET A 329 3.33 -31.39 1.59
C MET A 329 2.48 -30.17 1.23
N PHE A 330 1.26 -30.37 0.70
CA PHE A 330 0.35 -29.29 0.34
C PHE A 330 -0.06 -28.42 1.52
N ASN A 331 -0.17 -28.99 2.73
CA ASN A 331 -0.48 -28.24 3.93
C ASN A 331 0.55 -27.12 4.22
N GLY A 332 1.80 -27.27 3.76
CA GLY A 332 2.82 -26.22 3.84
C GLY A 332 2.56 -25.02 2.93
N PHE A 333 1.76 -25.16 1.87
CA PHE A 333 1.48 -24.10 0.88
C PHE A 333 0.84 -22.86 1.53
N ALA A 334 0.09 -23.05 2.61
CA ALA A 334 -0.55 -21.96 3.36
C ALA A 334 0.47 -20.99 4.02
N GLU A 335 1.73 -21.39 4.22
CA GLU A 335 2.76 -20.50 4.78
C GLU A 335 3.21 -19.41 3.79
N LEU A 336 3.01 -19.62 2.49
CA LEU A 336 3.39 -18.68 1.44
C LEU A 336 2.65 -17.33 1.57
N PRO A 337 1.30 -17.27 1.53
CA PRO A 337 0.58 -16.01 1.69
C PRO A 337 0.77 -15.37 3.08
N LEU A 338 0.89 -16.18 4.13
CA LEU A 338 1.13 -15.70 5.50
C LEU A 338 2.49 -15.01 5.66
N THR A 339 3.49 -15.41 4.87
CA THR A 339 4.83 -14.81 4.90
C THR A 339 4.85 -13.50 4.10
N ILE A 340 4.26 -13.49 2.90
CA ILE A 340 4.31 -12.33 1.99
C ILE A 340 3.64 -11.09 2.59
N THR A 341 2.51 -11.26 3.28
CA THR A 341 1.80 -10.15 3.94
C THR A 341 2.64 -9.45 5.02
N ARG A 342 3.67 -10.11 5.56
CA ARG A 342 4.55 -9.58 6.60
C ARG A 342 5.82 -8.93 6.04
N LEU A 343 6.18 -9.21 4.79
CA LEU A 343 7.43 -8.74 4.19
C LEU A 343 7.58 -7.20 4.13
N PRO A 344 6.53 -6.40 3.83
CA PRO A 344 6.70 -4.94 3.75
C PRO A 344 7.16 -4.32 5.08
N VAL A 345 6.57 -4.75 6.20
CA VAL A 345 6.96 -4.31 7.55
C VAL A 345 8.37 -4.80 7.89
N PHE A 346 8.71 -6.02 7.49
CA PHE A 346 10.06 -6.55 7.67
C PHE A 346 11.12 -5.73 6.92
N PHE A 347 10.90 -5.41 5.64
CA PHE A 347 11.84 -4.62 4.85
C PHE A 347 12.03 -3.23 5.45
N LYS A 348 10.93 -2.57 5.84
CA LYS A 348 10.99 -1.29 6.56
C LYS A 348 11.90 -1.37 7.80
N HIS A 349 11.73 -2.36 8.67
CA HIS A 349 12.54 -2.51 9.88
C HIS A 349 14.00 -2.88 9.59
N ARG A 350 14.23 -3.71 8.57
CA ARG A 350 15.57 -4.12 8.15
C ARG A 350 16.37 -2.93 7.62
N ASP A 351 15.74 -2.12 6.78
CA ASP A 351 16.37 -0.98 6.13
C ASP A 351 16.65 0.15 7.15
N LEU A 352 15.82 0.26 8.19
CA LEU A 352 16.05 1.11 9.36
C LEU A 352 16.97 0.50 10.43
N LEU A 353 17.56 -0.67 10.17
CA LEU A 353 18.50 -1.35 11.07
C LEU A 353 17.94 -1.71 12.46
N PHE A 354 16.63 -1.93 12.59
CA PHE A 354 16.03 -2.35 13.87
C PHE A 354 16.54 -3.73 14.32
N TYR A 355 16.61 -4.67 13.38
CA TYR A 355 17.15 -6.01 13.62
C TYR A 355 17.58 -6.67 12.29
N PRO A 356 18.58 -7.58 12.33
CA PRO A 356 18.98 -8.37 11.17
C PRO A 356 17.94 -9.43 10.80
N ALA A 357 17.96 -9.89 9.56
CA ALA A 357 16.97 -10.82 9.02
C ALA A 357 16.78 -12.11 9.84
N TRP A 358 17.86 -12.67 10.40
CA TRP A 358 17.79 -13.92 11.17
C TRP A 358 17.01 -13.78 12.48
N ILE A 359 16.93 -12.56 13.07
CA ILE A 359 16.13 -12.29 14.28
C ILE A 359 14.64 -12.36 13.96
N PHE A 360 14.23 -12.07 12.72
CA PHE A 360 12.86 -12.26 12.27
C PHE A 360 12.58 -13.72 11.90
N THR A 361 13.48 -14.37 11.16
CA THR A 361 13.21 -15.73 10.65
C THR A 361 13.28 -16.80 11.74
N LEU A 362 14.19 -16.69 12.70
CA LEU A 362 14.41 -17.73 13.71
C LEU A 362 13.18 -17.93 14.63
N PRO A 363 12.60 -16.88 15.27
CA PRO A 363 11.39 -17.05 16.07
C PRO A 363 10.22 -17.59 15.25
N ASN A 364 10.11 -17.17 13.98
CA ASN A 364 9.08 -17.65 13.08
C ASN A 364 9.18 -19.18 12.87
N VAL A 365 10.39 -19.71 12.65
CA VAL A 365 10.62 -21.15 12.50
C VAL A 365 10.39 -21.90 13.82
N VAL A 366 10.96 -21.41 14.92
CA VAL A 366 10.91 -22.10 16.22
C VAL A 366 9.49 -22.17 16.76
N LEU A 367 8.74 -21.07 16.71
CA LEU A 367 7.36 -21.03 17.22
C LEU A 367 6.40 -21.88 16.39
N ARG A 368 6.77 -22.26 15.16
CA ARG A 368 5.96 -23.13 14.29
C ARG A 368 6.13 -24.62 14.57
N ILE A 369 7.22 -25.03 15.22
CA ILE A 369 7.52 -26.44 15.51
C ILE A 369 6.41 -27.11 16.35
N PRO A 370 5.94 -26.52 17.47
CA PRO A 370 4.89 -27.14 18.28
C PRO A 370 3.56 -27.32 17.53
N PHE A 371 3.18 -26.37 16.69
CA PHE A 371 1.94 -26.46 15.90
C PHE A 371 2.00 -27.56 14.85
N SER A 372 3.12 -27.67 14.13
CA SER A 372 3.32 -28.77 13.19
C SER A 372 3.42 -30.12 13.91
N MET A 373 3.97 -30.18 15.13
CA MET A 373 3.95 -31.40 15.93
C MET A 373 2.51 -31.83 16.23
N ILE A 374 1.64 -30.91 16.67
CA ILE A 374 0.21 -31.18 16.90
C ILE A 374 -0.49 -31.63 15.60
N GLU A 375 -0.28 -30.91 14.49
CA GLU A 375 -0.84 -31.26 13.17
C GLU A 375 -0.42 -32.67 12.73
N SER A 376 0.85 -33.03 12.88
CA SER A 376 1.37 -34.37 12.55
C SER A 376 0.79 -35.48 13.45
N ILE A 377 0.64 -35.22 14.75
CA ILE A 377 0.02 -36.17 15.70
C ILE A 377 -1.43 -36.40 15.32
N VAL A 378 -2.19 -35.33 15.08
CA VAL A 378 -3.60 -35.41 14.70
C VAL A 378 -3.77 -36.21 13.40
N TRP A 379 -2.95 -35.92 12.39
CA TRP A 379 -2.96 -36.67 11.13
C TRP A 379 -2.74 -38.16 11.36
N VAL A 380 -1.63 -38.53 12.00
CA VAL A 380 -1.24 -39.94 12.15
C VAL A 380 -2.20 -40.69 13.08
N VAL A 381 -2.69 -40.09 14.16
CA VAL A 381 -3.67 -40.74 15.04
C VAL A 381 -4.97 -41.06 14.29
N VAL A 382 -5.45 -40.14 13.45
CA VAL A 382 -6.68 -40.34 12.68
C VAL A 382 -6.49 -41.35 11.56
N THR A 383 -5.38 -41.31 10.82
CA THR A 383 -5.20 -42.11 9.60
C THR A 383 -4.54 -43.47 9.84
N TYR A 384 -3.66 -43.61 10.84
CA TYR A 384 -2.73 -44.75 10.86
C TYR A 384 -3.42 -46.11 11.03
N TYR A 385 -4.20 -46.24 12.10
CA TYR A 385 -4.91 -47.48 12.42
C TYR A 385 -6.18 -47.67 11.58
N THR A 386 -6.80 -46.59 11.13
CA THR A 386 -8.00 -46.61 10.27
C THR A 386 -7.67 -47.06 8.86
N MET A 387 -6.49 -46.68 8.33
CA MET A 387 -6.00 -47.15 7.03
C MET A 387 -5.44 -48.57 7.07
N GLY A 388 -5.05 -49.05 8.25
CA GLY A 388 -4.58 -50.43 8.43
C GLY A 388 -3.08 -50.64 8.24
N PHE A 389 -2.26 -49.60 8.39
CA PHE A 389 -0.79 -49.71 8.42
C PHE A 389 -0.29 -50.68 9.51
N ALA A 390 1.01 -51.01 9.48
CA ALA A 390 1.61 -51.97 10.41
C ALA A 390 1.36 -51.60 11.89
N PRO A 391 0.76 -52.46 12.74
CA PRO A 391 0.28 -52.09 14.07
C PRO A 391 1.40 -51.89 15.10
N GLU A 392 2.65 -52.17 14.74
CA GLU A 392 3.81 -52.09 15.62
C GLU A 392 4.03 -50.65 16.09
N ALA A 393 4.23 -50.47 17.40
CA ALA A 393 4.38 -49.16 18.01
C ALA A 393 5.62 -48.42 17.50
N ASP A 394 6.72 -49.13 17.20
CA ASP A 394 7.93 -48.50 16.68
C ASP A 394 7.70 -47.88 15.29
N ARG A 395 6.93 -48.53 14.41
CA ARG A 395 6.58 -48.04 13.07
C ARG A 395 5.61 -46.87 13.10
N PHE A 396 4.70 -46.86 14.07
CA PHE A 396 3.82 -45.72 14.34
C PHE A 396 4.65 -44.46 14.63
N PHE A 397 5.59 -44.53 15.58
CA PHE A 397 6.44 -43.39 15.92
C PHE A 397 7.39 -43.00 14.79
N LYS A 398 7.89 -43.97 14.02
CA LYS A 398 8.69 -43.72 12.81
C LYS A 398 7.90 -42.97 11.73
N GLN A 399 6.64 -43.34 11.50
CA GLN A 399 5.77 -42.65 10.54
C GLN A 399 5.38 -41.26 11.05
N LEU A 400 5.11 -41.11 12.35
CA LEU A 400 4.90 -39.80 12.98
C LEU A 400 6.09 -38.86 12.77
N LEU A 401 7.31 -39.35 13.01
CA LEU A 401 8.53 -38.58 12.77
C LEU A 401 8.67 -38.16 11.30
N LEU A 402 8.42 -39.06 10.36
CA LEU A 402 8.50 -38.74 8.93
C LEU A 402 7.45 -37.72 8.50
N VAL A 403 6.19 -37.86 8.94
CA VAL A 403 5.12 -36.90 8.63
C VAL A 403 5.46 -35.52 9.20
N PHE A 404 5.96 -35.46 10.44
CA PHE A 404 6.45 -34.22 11.05
C PHE A 404 7.58 -33.58 10.24
N LEU A 405 8.59 -34.35 9.84
CA LEU A 405 9.71 -33.84 9.03
C LEU A 405 9.27 -33.37 7.63
N ILE A 406 8.30 -34.05 7.01
CA ILE A 406 7.71 -33.63 5.73
C ILE A 406 7.01 -32.28 5.89
N GLN A 407 6.22 -32.08 6.94
CA GLN A 407 5.54 -30.81 7.20
C GLN A 407 6.54 -29.67 7.49
N GLN A 408 7.60 -29.93 8.26
CA GLN A 408 8.66 -28.95 8.52
C GLN A 408 9.40 -28.55 7.24
N MET A 409 9.76 -29.53 6.42
CA MET A 409 10.40 -29.31 5.12
C MET A 409 9.50 -28.49 4.18
N ALA A 410 8.22 -28.86 4.08
CA ALA A 410 7.24 -28.15 3.26
C ALA A 410 7.08 -26.69 3.70
N GLY A 411 6.93 -26.45 5.01
CA GLY A 411 6.85 -25.10 5.56
C GLY A 411 8.11 -24.26 5.27
N GLY A 412 9.31 -24.85 5.42
CA GLY A 412 10.57 -24.21 5.07
C GLY A 412 10.66 -23.85 3.58
N LEU A 413 10.29 -24.77 2.70
CA LEU A 413 10.28 -24.57 1.25
C LEU A 413 9.39 -23.39 0.84
N PHE A 414 8.13 -23.38 1.30
CA PHE A 414 7.18 -22.33 0.90
C PHE A 414 7.53 -20.96 1.47
N ARG A 415 8.16 -20.89 2.65
CA ARG A 415 8.76 -19.64 3.16
C ARG A 415 9.92 -19.18 2.29
N ALA A 416 10.82 -20.09 1.88
CA ALA A 416 11.92 -19.75 0.99
C ALA A 416 11.44 -19.21 -0.37
N ILE A 417 10.39 -19.82 -0.94
CA ILE A 417 9.74 -19.34 -2.17
C ILE A 417 9.12 -17.96 -1.94
N ALA A 418 8.41 -17.75 -0.84
CA ALA A 418 7.85 -16.45 -0.49
C ALA A 418 8.93 -15.36 -0.38
N GLY A 419 10.06 -15.66 0.27
CA GLY A 419 11.20 -14.75 0.40
C GLY A 419 11.91 -14.46 -0.92
N LEU A 420 11.97 -15.43 -1.85
CA LEU A 420 12.55 -15.22 -3.18
C LEU A 420 11.64 -14.37 -4.08
N CYS A 421 10.35 -14.72 -4.12
CA CYS A 421 9.37 -14.12 -5.01
C CYS A 421 8.85 -12.76 -4.53
N ARG A 422 8.80 -12.48 -3.22
CA ARG A 422 8.44 -11.20 -2.55
C ARG A 422 7.08 -10.59 -2.88
N SER A 423 6.40 -11.05 -3.93
CA SER A 423 5.07 -10.63 -4.39
C SER A 423 4.10 -11.80 -4.38
N MET A 424 2.85 -11.54 -4.01
CA MET A 424 1.81 -12.57 -3.87
C MET A 424 1.58 -13.33 -5.18
N ILE A 425 1.47 -12.61 -6.30
CA ILE A 425 1.15 -13.20 -7.61
C ILE A 425 2.29 -14.12 -8.06
N ILE A 426 3.52 -13.58 -8.08
CA ILE A 426 4.72 -14.32 -8.51
C ILE A 426 4.94 -15.54 -7.62
N ALA A 427 4.75 -15.40 -6.31
CA ALA A 427 4.94 -16.48 -5.36
C ALA A 427 3.88 -17.58 -5.50
N GLN A 428 2.59 -17.25 -5.71
CA GLN A 428 1.56 -18.27 -5.90
C GLN A 428 1.80 -19.10 -7.18
N THR A 429 2.09 -18.42 -8.29
CA THR A 429 2.43 -19.10 -9.56
C THR A 429 3.72 -19.91 -9.42
N GLY A 430 4.76 -19.33 -8.83
CA GLY A 430 6.04 -19.98 -8.59
C GLY A 430 5.91 -21.19 -7.66
N GLY A 431 5.17 -21.06 -6.57
CA GLY A 431 4.93 -22.11 -5.59
C GLY A 431 4.22 -23.33 -6.20
N ALA A 432 3.21 -23.11 -7.04
CA ALA A 432 2.54 -24.18 -7.76
C ALA A 432 3.48 -24.88 -8.76
N LEU A 433 4.30 -24.10 -9.49
CA LEU A 433 5.29 -24.63 -10.42
C LEU A 433 6.36 -25.48 -9.71
N PHE A 434 6.92 -24.99 -8.60
CA PHE A 434 7.90 -25.73 -7.81
C PHE A 434 7.32 -27.03 -7.26
N LEU A 435 6.07 -27.01 -6.78
CA LEU A 435 5.40 -28.22 -6.31
C LEU A 435 5.23 -29.26 -7.42
N LEU A 436 4.84 -28.83 -8.62
CA LEU A 436 4.74 -29.73 -9.78
C LEU A 436 6.10 -30.35 -10.14
N ILE A 437 7.18 -29.56 -10.12
CA ILE A 437 8.54 -30.05 -10.36
C ILE A 437 8.93 -31.10 -9.33
N PHE A 438 8.68 -30.85 -8.04
CA PHE A 438 9.02 -31.81 -6.98
C PHE A 438 8.19 -33.11 -7.05
N PHE A 439 6.94 -33.06 -7.51
CA PHE A 439 6.12 -34.26 -7.72
C PHE A 439 6.62 -35.12 -8.87
N VAL A 440 6.94 -34.51 -10.02
CA VAL A 440 7.50 -35.23 -11.17
C VAL A 440 8.84 -35.89 -10.79
N LEU A 441 9.67 -35.16 -10.04
CA LEU A 441 10.98 -35.64 -9.58
C LEU A 441 10.92 -36.45 -8.28
N GLY A 442 9.73 -36.70 -7.72
CA GLY A 442 9.53 -37.35 -6.42
C GLY A 442 9.78 -38.86 -6.43
N GLY A 443 10.04 -39.46 -7.59
CA GLY A 443 10.35 -40.89 -7.73
C GLY A 443 9.15 -41.82 -7.80
N PHE A 444 7.94 -41.29 -7.64
CA PHE A 444 6.69 -42.07 -7.65
C PHE A 444 5.85 -41.87 -8.91
N LEU A 445 5.84 -40.67 -9.52
CA LEU A 445 5.26 -40.46 -10.87
C LEU A 445 6.20 -41.01 -11.96
N LEU A 446 7.48 -40.65 -11.85
CA LEU A 446 8.52 -41.09 -12.77
C LEU A 446 9.52 -41.95 -11.98
N PRO A 447 9.51 -43.29 -12.13
CA PRO A 447 10.43 -44.14 -11.42
C PRO A 447 11.87 -43.86 -11.85
N LYS A 448 12.81 -44.00 -10.92
CA LYS A 448 14.23 -43.64 -11.09
C LYS A 448 14.87 -44.23 -12.35
N ASP A 449 14.54 -45.48 -12.68
CA ASP A 449 15.14 -46.21 -13.80
C ASP A 449 14.72 -45.69 -15.17
N PHE A 450 13.57 -44.99 -15.25
CA PHE A 450 13.11 -44.32 -16.46
C PHE A 450 13.70 -42.92 -16.64
N ILE A 451 14.39 -42.38 -15.63
CA ILE A 451 15.00 -41.05 -15.70
C ILE A 451 16.33 -41.15 -16.48
N PRO A 452 16.52 -40.38 -17.57
CA PRO A 452 17.79 -40.34 -18.28
C PRO A 452 18.96 -40.00 -17.36
N LYS A 453 20.12 -40.65 -17.55
CA LYS A 453 21.31 -40.47 -16.69
C LYS A 453 21.77 -39.02 -16.53
N TRP A 454 21.57 -38.17 -17.55
CA TRP A 454 21.92 -36.74 -17.49
C TRP A 454 20.96 -35.90 -16.64
N TRP A 455 19.73 -36.39 -16.40
CA TRP A 455 18.69 -35.70 -15.63
C TRP A 455 18.48 -36.28 -14.22
N ILE A 456 19.18 -37.36 -13.88
CA ILE A 456 19.03 -38.07 -12.60
C ILE A 456 19.33 -37.21 -11.36
N TRP A 457 20.08 -36.13 -11.50
CA TRP A 457 20.33 -35.18 -10.40
C TRP A 457 19.02 -34.55 -9.90
N GLY A 458 18.01 -34.37 -10.75
CA GLY A 458 16.71 -33.81 -10.35
C GLY A 458 15.98 -34.68 -9.33
N TYR A 459 16.11 -36.02 -9.45
CA TYR A 459 15.60 -36.97 -8.46
C TYR A 459 16.23 -36.74 -7.09
N TRP A 460 17.56 -36.55 -7.03
CA TRP A 460 18.27 -36.36 -5.76
C TRP A 460 18.05 -35.00 -5.09
N ILE A 461 17.65 -33.98 -5.87
CA ILE A 461 17.28 -32.66 -5.36
C ILE A 461 15.87 -32.66 -4.75
N SER A 462 14.99 -33.56 -5.17
CA SER A 462 13.62 -33.60 -4.65
C SER A 462 13.59 -34.15 -3.21
N PRO A 463 13.12 -33.36 -2.22
CA PRO A 463 13.01 -33.84 -0.84
C PRO A 463 11.94 -34.93 -0.70
N LEU A 464 10.99 -35.02 -1.64
CA LEU A 464 9.91 -36.00 -1.62
C LEU A 464 10.41 -37.43 -1.87
N VAL A 465 11.52 -37.59 -2.60
CA VAL A 465 12.15 -38.91 -2.80
C VAL A 465 12.53 -39.54 -1.47
N TYR A 466 13.14 -38.76 -0.59
CA TYR A 466 13.59 -39.20 0.73
C TYR A 466 12.42 -39.55 1.63
N GLY A 467 11.35 -38.74 1.61
CA GLY A 467 10.12 -39.02 2.35
C GLY A 467 9.39 -40.26 1.84
N TYR A 468 9.26 -40.42 0.53
CA TYR A 468 8.60 -41.56 -0.10
C TYR A 468 9.32 -42.88 0.22
N ASN A 469 10.63 -42.93 -0.02
CA ASN A 469 11.44 -44.12 0.25
C ASN A 469 11.41 -44.51 1.74
N ALA A 470 11.50 -43.53 2.65
CA ALA A 470 11.46 -43.80 4.09
C ALA A 470 10.09 -44.30 4.58
N LEU A 471 8.99 -43.73 4.08
CA LEU A 471 7.63 -44.18 4.40
C LEU A 471 7.39 -45.61 3.90
N ALA A 472 7.78 -45.91 2.67
CA ALA A 472 7.60 -47.24 2.10
C ALA A 472 8.47 -48.30 2.78
N VAL A 473 9.74 -48.01 3.06
CA VAL A 473 10.61 -48.91 3.83
C VAL A 473 10.05 -49.15 5.23
N ASN A 474 9.47 -48.13 5.88
CA ASN A 474 8.85 -48.30 7.20
C ASN A 474 7.65 -49.27 7.18
N GLU A 475 6.81 -49.28 6.13
CA GLU A 475 5.66 -50.19 6.05
C GLU A 475 6.06 -51.60 5.59
N PHE A 476 6.79 -51.72 4.47
CA PHE A 476 7.06 -53.02 3.81
C PHE A 476 8.11 -53.88 4.52
N TYR A 477 8.89 -53.33 5.45
CA TYR A 477 9.75 -54.13 6.32
C TYR A 477 9.02 -54.77 7.52
N SER A 478 7.69 -54.66 7.60
CA SER A 478 6.95 -55.27 8.69
C SER A 478 6.83 -56.79 8.53
N PRO A 479 6.79 -57.57 9.63
CA PRO A 479 6.70 -59.02 9.58
C PRO A 479 5.55 -59.51 8.68
N ARG A 480 4.40 -58.82 8.70
CA ARG A 480 3.25 -59.11 7.82
C ARG A 480 3.57 -59.17 6.32
N TRP A 481 4.56 -58.42 5.84
CA TRP A 481 5.02 -58.38 4.46
C TRP A 481 6.28 -59.22 4.25
N MET A 482 7.09 -59.38 5.29
CA MET A 482 8.38 -60.10 5.23
C MET A 482 8.27 -61.60 5.47
N ASP A 483 7.20 -62.07 6.12
CA ASP A 483 6.93 -63.48 6.42
C ASP A 483 6.25 -64.21 5.24
N LYS A 484 5.79 -63.47 4.23
CA LYS A 484 5.16 -64.01 3.01
C LYS A 484 6.17 -64.07 1.88
N PHE A 485 6.05 -65.09 1.02
CA PHE A 485 6.94 -65.29 -0.12
C PHE A 485 6.18 -65.20 -1.44
N VAL A 486 6.80 -64.58 -2.43
CA VAL A 486 6.36 -64.52 -3.83
C VAL A 486 7.47 -65.07 -4.70
N MET A 487 7.11 -65.78 -5.76
CA MET A 487 8.08 -66.28 -6.75
C MET A 487 8.48 -65.13 -7.69
N ASP A 488 9.78 -64.87 -7.79
CA ASP A 488 10.33 -63.89 -8.72
C ASP A 488 10.22 -64.39 -10.19
N LYS A 489 10.46 -63.50 -11.18
CA LYS A 489 10.48 -63.82 -12.62
C LYS A 489 11.44 -64.95 -12.98
N ASN A 490 12.43 -65.22 -12.12
CA ASN A 490 13.44 -66.28 -12.25
C ASN A 490 13.13 -67.54 -11.42
N GLY A 491 11.95 -67.64 -10.80
CA GLY A 491 11.53 -68.80 -10.00
C GLY A 491 12.14 -68.89 -8.59
N VAL A 492 12.80 -67.83 -8.10
CA VAL A 492 13.40 -67.78 -6.75
C VAL A 492 12.37 -67.23 -5.75
N PRO A 493 12.17 -67.87 -4.58
CA PRO A 493 11.26 -67.36 -3.55
C PRO A 493 11.86 -66.11 -2.91
N LYS A 494 11.16 -64.99 -3.04
CA LYS A 494 11.53 -63.69 -2.48
C LYS A 494 10.49 -63.24 -1.47
N ARG A 495 10.92 -62.52 -0.43
CA ARG A 495 9.99 -61.93 0.55
C ARG A 495 9.08 -60.93 -0.15
N LEU A 496 7.78 -60.99 0.11
CA LEU A 496 6.76 -60.15 -0.52
C LEU A 496 7.08 -58.65 -0.35
N GLY A 497 7.51 -58.22 0.84
CA GLY A 497 7.94 -56.84 1.09
C GLY A 497 9.14 -56.39 0.24
N MET A 498 10.13 -57.26 0.01
CA MET A 498 11.28 -56.96 -0.85
C MET A 498 10.89 -56.93 -2.34
N ALA A 499 10.04 -57.88 -2.76
CA ALA A 499 9.50 -57.89 -4.12
C ALA A 499 8.65 -56.64 -4.40
N MET A 500 7.93 -56.14 -3.39
CA MET A 500 7.15 -54.91 -3.50
C MET A 500 8.02 -53.66 -3.62
N LEU A 501 9.06 -53.53 -2.79
CA LEU A 501 9.99 -52.39 -2.86
C LEU A 501 10.68 -52.32 -4.24
N GLU A 502 11.13 -53.46 -4.78
CA GLU A 502 11.70 -53.50 -6.13
C GLU A 502 10.67 -53.25 -7.22
N GLY A 503 9.46 -53.81 -7.09
CA GLY A 503 8.37 -53.58 -8.03
C GLY A 503 7.96 -52.11 -8.13
N ALA A 504 8.10 -51.35 -7.04
CA ALA A 504 7.87 -49.91 -6.99
C ALA A 504 9.14 -49.06 -7.27
N ASN A 505 10.27 -49.67 -7.64
CA ASN A 505 11.57 -49.01 -7.84
C ASN A 505 12.07 -48.19 -6.63
N ILE A 506 11.80 -48.70 -5.42
CA ILE A 506 12.26 -48.14 -4.15
C ILE A 506 13.50 -48.89 -3.69
N PHE A 507 14.41 -48.19 -3.01
CA PHE A 507 15.59 -48.82 -2.44
C PHE A 507 15.24 -49.86 -1.37
N THR A 508 15.91 -51.01 -1.45
CA THR A 508 15.61 -52.16 -0.58
C THR A 508 16.35 -52.10 0.75
N ASP A 509 17.39 -51.28 0.95
CA ASP A 509 18.13 -51.28 2.21
C ASP A 509 17.32 -50.69 3.38
N LYS A 510 17.34 -51.38 4.53
CA LYS A 510 16.68 -50.93 5.76
C LYS A 510 17.15 -49.54 6.24
N ASN A 511 18.39 -49.17 5.93
CA ASN A 511 18.99 -47.89 6.33
C ASN A 511 18.34 -46.68 5.65
N TRP A 512 17.59 -46.88 4.55
CA TRP A 512 16.90 -45.81 3.84
C TRP A 512 15.85 -45.08 4.67
N PHE A 513 15.35 -45.70 5.75
CA PHE A 513 14.52 -44.99 6.72
C PHE A 513 15.27 -43.80 7.34
N TRP A 514 16.45 -44.05 7.89
CA TRP A 514 17.25 -43.01 8.57
C TRP A 514 17.90 -42.05 7.58
N ILE A 515 18.30 -42.53 6.40
CA ILE A 515 18.79 -41.66 5.32
C ILE A 515 17.67 -40.71 4.86
N GLY A 516 16.44 -41.20 4.72
CA GLY A 516 15.31 -40.36 4.35
C GLY A 516 14.94 -39.33 5.43
N ALA A 517 14.91 -39.74 6.69
CA ALA A 517 14.68 -38.83 7.81
C ALA A 517 15.78 -37.74 7.91
N ALA A 518 17.06 -38.13 7.81
CA ALA A 518 18.18 -37.19 7.80
C ALA A 518 18.15 -36.26 6.59
N GLY A 519 17.78 -36.77 5.41
CA GLY A 519 17.60 -35.98 4.19
C GLY A 519 16.52 -34.91 4.35
N LEU A 520 15.33 -35.28 4.85
CA LEU A 520 14.24 -34.33 5.11
C LEU A 520 14.64 -33.26 6.13
N LEU A 521 15.34 -33.64 7.20
CA LEU A 521 15.87 -32.69 8.18
C LEU A 521 16.90 -31.73 7.55
N GLY A 522 17.81 -32.26 6.72
CA GLY A 522 18.79 -31.47 5.98
C GLY A 522 18.14 -30.45 5.04
N PHE A 523 17.13 -30.86 4.28
CA PHE A 523 16.36 -29.95 3.42
C PHE A 523 15.58 -28.91 4.23
N THR A 524 15.03 -29.28 5.39
CA THR A 524 14.37 -28.34 6.30
C THR A 524 15.34 -27.23 6.73
N ILE A 525 16.55 -27.58 7.16
CA ILE A 525 17.57 -26.60 7.54
C ILE A 525 17.97 -25.76 6.32
N PHE A 526 18.23 -26.40 5.18
CA PHE A 526 18.62 -25.72 3.94
C PHE A 526 17.60 -24.67 3.51
N PHE A 527 16.30 -24.99 3.43
CA PHE A 527 15.30 -24.03 3.01
C PHE A 527 15.11 -22.88 4.01
N ASN A 528 15.22 -23.13 5.31
CA ASN A 528 15.15 -22.06 6.31
C ASN A 528 16.38 -21.13 6.24
N VAL A 529 17.58 -21.68 6.01
CA VAL A 529 18.79 -20.86 5.77
C VAL A 529 18.64 -20.05 4.48
N LEU A 530 18.16 -20.68 3.40
CA LEU A 530 17.90 -19.99 2.14
C LEU A 530 16.89 -18.86 2.32
N PHE A 531 15.83 -19.08 3.10
CA PHE A 531 14.85 -18.05 3.44
C PHE A 531 15.51 -16.86 4.16
N THR A 532 16.35 -17.09 5.16
CA THR A 532 17.12 -16.03 5.83
C THR A 532 18.04 -15.29 4.87
N LEU A 533 18.74 -16.00 3.98
CA LEU A 533 19.62 -15.39 2.98
C LEU A 533 18.85 -14.53 1.97
N CYS A 534 17.72 -15.02 1.46
CA CYS A 534 16.84 -14.27 0.58
C CYS A 534 16.42 -12.94 1.22
N LEU A 535 15.99 -12.97 2.49
CA LEU A 535 15.58 -11.76 3.20
C LEU A 535 16.73 -10.82 3.57
N THR A 536 17.95 -11.35 3.66
CA THR A 536 19.15 -10.54 3.94
C THR A 536 19.62 -9.78 2.71
N TYR A 537 19.55 -10.39 1.52
CA TYR A 537 20.18 -9.85 0.30
C TYR A 537 19.20 -9.30 -0.75
N LEU A 538 17.91 -9.64 -0.70
CA LEU A 538 16.93 -9.17 -1.68
C LEU A 538 16.17 -7.96 -1.15
N ASP A 539 15.97 -6.95 -2.00
CA ASP A 539 15.20 -5.74 -1.68
C ASP A 539 13.70 -5.89 -2.00
N PRO A 540 12.81 -4.99 -1.56
CA PRO A 540 11.41 -5.02 -2.00
C PRO A 540 11.26 -4.96 -3.54
N LEU A 541 10.24 -5.64 -4.09
CA LEU A 541 9.92 -5.57 -5.52
C LEU A 541 9.09 -4.32 -5.80
N GLY A 542 9.68 -3.37 -6.51
CA GLY A 542 9.01 -2.14 -6.96
C GLY A 542 9.81 -0.91 -6.56
N LYS A 543 10.60 -0.37 -7.49
CA LYS A 543 10.90 1.06 -7.47
C LYS A 543 9.72 1.75 -8.16
N PRO A 544 9.17 2.85 -7.63
CA PRO A 544 8.17 3.62 -8.35
C PRO A 544 8.82 4.17 -9.62
N GLN A 545 8.55 3.54 -10.76
CA GLN A 545 8.85 4.15 -12.06
C GLN A 545 7.73 5.13 -12.33
N ALA A 546 8.02 6.43 -12.13
CA ALA A 546 7.19 7.48 -12.67
C ALA A 546 7.17 7.33 -14.19
N VAL A 547 5.99 7.08 -14.76
CA VAL A 547 5.79 7.11 -16.21
C VAL A 547 5.91 8.57 -16.62
N ILE A 548 7.05 8.93 -17.22
CA ILE A 548 7.32 10.27 -17.73
C ILE A 548 6.37 10.52 -18.91
N SER A 549 5.67 11.65 -18.94
CA SER A 549 4.79 12.01 -20.06
C SER A 549 5.63 12.34 -21.30
N GLU A 550 5.11 12.12 -22.51
CA GLU A 550 5.82 12.49 -23.74
C GLU A 550 6.16 13.99 -23.81
N GLU A 551 5.40 14.86 -23.13
CA GLU A 551 5.69 16.29 -23.00
C GLU A 551 6.93 16.55 -22.14
N THR A 552 7.08 15.87 -20.99
CA THR A 552 8.31 16.01 -20.16
C THR A 552 9.52 15.38 -20.84
N ALA A 553 9.33 14.32 -21.62
CA ALA A 553 10.39 13.74 -22.43
C ALA A 553 10.84 14.69 -23.57
N LYS A 554 9.90 15.38 -24.23
CA LYS A 554 10.19 16.39 -25.25
C LYS A 554 10.82 17.65 -24.65
N GLU A 555 10.36 18.10 -23.48
CA GLU A 555 10.97 19.23 -22.75
C GLU A 555 12.41 18.91 -22.29
N ALA A 556 12.70 17.66 -21.93
CA ALA A 556 14.06 17.22 -21.61
C ALA A 556 14.98 17.17 -22.86
N GLU A 557 14.42 16.86 -24.04
CA GLU A 557 15.14 16.91 -25.33
C GLU A 557 15.42 18.36 -25.78
N ASP A 558 14.47 19.27 -25.58
CA ASP A 558 14.61 20.69 -25.96
C ASP A 558 15.60 21.45 -25.05
N ASN A 559 15.80 20.98 -23.81
CA ASN A 559 16.72 21.57 -22.83
C ASN A 559 18.18 21.09 -22.95
N GLY A 560 18.53 20.29 -23.96
CA GLY A 560 19.93 19.98 -24.31
C GLY A 560 20.72 19.15 -23.28
N LEU A 561 20.05 18.40 -22.40
CA LEU A 561 20.72 17.50 -21.45
C LEU A 561 21.32 16.28 -22.19
N PRO A 562 22.57 15.88 -21.91
CA PRO A 562 23.16 14.70 -22.54
C PRO A 562 22.45 13.43 -22.09
N ARG A 563 22.30 12.46 -23.00
CA ARG A 563 21.95 11.07 -22.65
C ARG A 563 23.01 10.50 -21.70
N GLU A 564 22.78 10.56 -20.39
CA GLU A 564 23.40 9.58 -19.50
C GLU A 564 22.74 8.23 -19.76
N THR A 565 23.44 7.41 -20.53
CA THR A 565 23.24 5.97 -20.57
C THR A 565 23.32 5.43 -19.15
N VAL A 566 22.17 5.14 -18.55
CA VAL A 566 22.08 4.24 -17.39
C VAL A 566 22.64 2.89 -17.86
N SER A 567 23.91 2.65 -17.54
CA SER A 567 24.61 1.44 -17.93
C SER A 567 24.02 0.25 -17.18
N ASN A 568 23.31 -0.61 -17.90
CA ASN A 568 22.93 -1.94 -17.45
C ASN A 568 24.20 -2.79 -17.28
N GLY A 569 24.73 -2.86 -16.07
CA GLY A 569 25.69 -3.87 -15.65
C GLY A 569 24.98 -5.20 -15.38
N SER A 570 24.65 -5.97 -16.43
CA SER A 570 24.53 -7.42 -16.27
C SER A 570 25.11 -8.14 -17.49
N THR A 571 26.26 -8.73 -17.24
CA THR A 571 27.10 -9.50 -18.16
C THR A 571 26.39 -10.79 -18.55
N ARG A 572 25.93 -10.93 -19.80
CA ARG A 572 25.70 -12.25 -20.41
C ARG A 572 26.23 -12.33 -21.84
N ARG A 573 27.34 -13.08 -21.91
CA ARG A 573 27.96 -13.81 -23.02
C ARG A 573 27.17 -13.84 -24.34
N ASN A 574 27.88 -13.40 -25.37
CA ASN A 574 27.68 -13.74 -26.77
C ASN A 574 27.61 -15.27 -26.99
N GLY A 575 26.63 -15.67 -27.79
CA GLY A 575 26.58 -16.95 -28.48
C GLY A 575 25.73 -16.78 -29.73
N SER A 576 26.37 -16.52 -30.86
CA SER A 576 25.73 -16.41 -32.17
C SER A 576 25.22 -17.76 -32.64
N MET A 577 24.03 -17.83 -33.25
CA MET A 577 23.83 -18.76 -34.38
C MET A 577 22.72 -18.30 -35.35
N LYS A 578 23.11 -18.37 -36.62
CA LYS A 578 22.55 -17.92 -37.89
C LYS A 578 21.12 -18.39 -38.29
N SER A 579 20.44 -17.46 -38.98
CA SER A 579 19.64 -17.57 -40.22
C SER A 579 18.46 -18.54 -40.35
N LYS A 580 17.28 -18.02 -40.75
CA LYS A 580 16.80 -18.08 -42.15
C LYS A 580 15.51 -17.27 -42.38
N ASP A 581 15.42 -16.80 -43.62
CA ASP A 581 14.48 -15.89 -44.28
C ASP A 581 12.97 -16.14 -44.12
N GLY A 582 12.20 -15.06 -44.32
CA GLY A 582 10.75 -15.10 -44.55
C GLY A 582 10.10 -13.71 -44.65
N SER A 583 10.31 -13.04 -45.78
CA SER A 583 9.64 -11.79 -46.20
C SER A 583 8.12 -11.91 -46.21
N ASN A 584 7.40 -10.89 -45.71
CA ASN A 584 6.25 -10.21 -46.35
C ASN A 584 5.38 -9.46 -45.32
N ASN A 585 5.46 -8.13 -45.31
CA ASN A 585 4.33 -7.18 -45.17
C ASN A 585 4.86 -5.80 -44.82
N LYS A 586 5.33 -5.10 -45.85
CA LYS A 586 5.65 -3.68 -45.80
C LYS A 586 5.01 -3.02 -47.03
N GLU A 587 3.68 -3.02 -47.05
CA GLU A 587 2.86 -2.37 -48.09
C GLU A 587 1.44 -2.13 -47.56
N MET A 588 1.26 -1.19 -46.63
CA MET A 588 -0.05 -0.53 -46.41
C MET A 588 0.06 0.76 -45.59
N ARG A 589 1.03 1.61 -45.91
CA ARG A 589 1.15 2.93 -45.26
C ARG A 589 1.70 3.98 -46.23
N GLU A 590 1.08 4.11 -47.40
CA GLU A 590 1.34 5.23 -48.32
C GLU A 590 0.31 5.30 -49.47
N MET A 591 -0.98 5.44 -49.16
CA MET A 591 -1.96 5.94 -50.14
C MET A 591 -3.29 6.30 -49.46
N ARG A 592 -3.46 7.54 -49.01
CA ARG A 592 -4.77 8.22 -48.82
C ARG A 592 -4.61 9.67 -48.35
N LEU A 593 -3.77 10.43 -49.04
CA LEU A 593 -3.65 11.87 -48.82
C LEU A 593 -3.37 12.59 -50.14
N SER A 594 -4.31 12.46 -51.10
CA SER A 594 -4.45 13.36 -52.25
C SER A 594 -5.58 12.86 -53.16
N ALA A 595 -6.82 13.28 -52.90
CA ALA A 595 -7.83 13.54 -53.93
C ALA A 595 -9.20 13.80 -53.29
N ARG A 596 -9.68 15.04 -53.49
CA ARG A 596 -11.09 15.47 -53.69
C ARG A 596 -11.51 16.63 -52.81
N LEU A 597 -10.91 17.78 -53.08
CA LEU A 597 -11.66 19.03 -53.20
C LEU A 597 -12.25 19.11 -54.63
N SER A 598 -13.37 19.84 -54.76
CA SER A 598 -14.17 20.16 -55.94
C SER A 598 -15.05 19.06 -56.57
N ASN A 599 -16.34 19.03 -56.23
CA ASN A 599 -17.36 19.60 -57.14
C ASN A 599 -18.75 19.71 -56.49
N SER A 600 -19.33 20.89 -56.66
CA SER A 600 -20.68 21.31 -56.33
C SER A 600 -21.72 20.80 -57.35
N SER A 601 -22.91 20.43 -56.87
CA SER A 601 -24.21 21.04 -57.22
C SER A 601 -25.41 20.08 -57.43
N SER A 602 -26.51 20.46 -56.75
CA SER A 602 -27.93 20.35 -57.14
C SER A 602 -28.81 19.18 -56.66
N ASN A 603 -29.93 19.63 -56.07
CA ASN A 603 -31.28 19.05 -55.93
C ASN A 603 -31.71 18.27 -54.66
N GLY A 604 -32.42 19.02 -53.80
CA GLY A 604 -33.70 18.76 -53.07
C GLY A 604 -34.05 17.34 -52.62
N ILE A 605 -34.66 17.12 -51.44
CA ILE A 605 -35.90 17.76 -50.94
C ILE A 605 -35.94 17.67 -49.39
N SER A 606 -36.62 18.66 -48.81
CA SER A 606 -36.86 19.02 -47.41
C SER A 606 -37.69 18.01 -46.57
N ASN A 607 -37.50 18.04 -45.24
CA ASN A 607 -38.50 18.56 -44.29
C ASN A 607 -37.88 18.78 -42.90
N GLY A 608 -38.15 19.94 -42.31
CA GLY A 608 -37.59 20.41 -41.04
C GLY A 608 -38.56 20.37 -39.86
N ILE A 609 -38.13 21.02 -38.76
CA ILE A 609 -38.84 21.60 -37.58
C ILE A 609 -37.81 21.57 -36.42
N SER A 610 -37.53 22.58 -35.59
CA SER A 610 -37.59 24.05 -35.63
C SER A 610 -36.78 24.53 -34.42
N ARG A 611 -35.74 25.35 -34.62
CA ARG A 611 -35.06 26.07 -33.54
C ARG A 611 -35.82 27.36 -33.26
N VAL A 612 -36.35 27.51 -32.06
CA VAL A 612 -36.84 28.80 -31.57
C VAL A 612 -35.64 29.60 -31.06
N MET A 613 -35.36 30.72 -31.73
CA MET A 613 -34.45 31.76 -31.25
C MET A 613 -35.22 32.69 -30.31
N SER A 614 -34.67 32.95 -29.13
CA SER A 614 -34.94 34.18 -28.37
C SER A 614 -33.70 35.06 -28.42
N VAL A 615 -33.90 36.29 -28.89
CA VAL A 615 -32.89 37.35 -28.99
C VAL A 615 -32.85 38.09 -27.65
N GLY A 616 -31.66 38.22 -27.06
CA GLY A 616 -31.41 39.01 -25.85
C GLY A 616 -29.92 39.04 -25.49
N SER A 617 -29.32 40.22 -25.68
CA SER A 617 -27.94 40.67 -25.39
C SER A 617 -27.14 39.99 -24.27
N ASN A 618 -26.02 39.37 -24.63
CA ASN A 618 -24.63 39.69 -24.21
C ASN A 618 -23.70 38.57 -24.71
N GLU A 619 -22.60 38.93 -25.36
CA GLU A 619 -21.59 38.00 -25.85
C GLU A 619 -20.90 37.29 -24.67
N ALA A 620 -21.37 36.08 -24.37
CA ALA A 620 -20.59 35.06 -23.67
C ALA A 620 -20.21 33.99 -24.69
N ALA A 621 -18.97 33.51 -24.63
CA ALA A 621 -18.44 32.45 -25.49
C ALA A 621 -19.42 31.26 -25.61
N PRO A 622 -19.48 30.57 -26.76
CA PRO A 622 -20.44 29.48 -26.97
C PRO A 622 -20.20 28.39 -25.92
N ARG A 623 -21.20 28.14 -25.07
CA ARG A 623 -21.16 27.04 -24.08
C ARG A 623 -20.92 25.73 -24.84
N ARG A 624 -19.80 25.05 -24.57
CA ARG A 624 -19.48 23.71 -25.10
C ARG A 624 -20.58 22.75 -24.63
N GLY A 625 -21.56 22.49 -25.48
CA GLY A 625 -22.60 21.52 -25.23
C GLY A 625 -22.11 20.12 -25.61
N MET A 626 -22.38 19.14 -24.74
CA MET A 626 -22.02 17.75 -25.01
C MET A 626 -22.94 17.09 -26.03
N VAL A 627 -22.46 16.04 -26.71
CA VAL A 627 -23.21 15.24 -27.70
C VAL A 627 -24.48 14.64 -27.09
N LEU A 628 -24.40 14.14 -25.86
CA LEU A 628 -25.57 13.63 -25.14
C LEU A 628 -26.21 14.74 -24.29
N PRO A 629 -27.52 15.04 -24.50
CA PRO A 629 -28.20 16.03 -23.70
C PRO A 629 -28.37 15.52 -22.27
N PHE A 630 -28.29 16.44 -21.30
CA PHE A 630 -28.68 16.21 -19.92
C PHE A 630 -29.53 17.38 -19.42
N SER A 631 -30.35 17.13 -18.42
CA SER A 631 -31.14 18.18 -17.77
C SER A 631 -30.40 18.64 -16.51
N PRO A 632 -30.04 19.93 -16.38
CA PRO A 632 -29.51 20.48 -15.13
C PRO A 632 -30.53 20.31 -13.99
N LEU A 633 -30.13 19.75 -12.86
CA LEU A 633 -31.01 19.49 -11.71
C LEU A 633 -30.49 20.18 -10.46
N SER A 634 -31.37 20.88 -9.74
CA SER A 634 -31.05 21.43 -8.42
C SER A 634 -31.35 20.41 -7.33
N MET A 635 -30.64 20.50 -6.22
CA MET A 635 -30.88 19.69 -5.03
C MET A 635 -31.11 20.61 -3.85
N CYS A 636 -32.20 20.39 -3.10
CA CYS A 636 -32.49 21.11 -1.87
C CYS A 636 -32.69 20.10 -0.74
N PHE A 637 -32.25 20.44 0.46
CA PHE A 637 -32.42 19.63 1.65
C PHE A 637 -32.79 20.53 2.82
N ASP A 638 -33.70 20.07 3.67
CA ASP A 638 -34.27 20.84 4.76
C ASP A 638 -34.35 20.00 6.04
N ASP A 639 -33.84 20.56 7.13
CA ASP A 639 -33.77 19.96 8.46
C ASP A 639 -33.21 18.52 8.45
N VAL A 640 -32.18 18.26 7.65
CA VAL A 640 -31.60 16.92 7.52
C VAL A 640 -30.83 16.54 8.78
N ASN A 641 -31.28 15.46 9.40
CA ASN A 641 -30.74 14.89 10.62
C ASN A 641 -30.28 13.45 10.34
N TYR A 642 -29.10 13.08 10.86
CA TYR A 642 -28.57 11.72 10.69
C TYR A 642 -28.11 11.14 12.02
N TYR A 643 -28.63 9.96 12.34
CA TYR A 643 -28.32 9.22 13.55
C TYR A 643 -27.73 7.85 13.23
N VAL A 644 -26.81 7.41 14.07
CA VAL A 644 -26.28 6.04 14.06
C VAL A 644 -26.48 5.41 15.44
N ASP A 645 -26.54 4.08 15.50
CA ASP A 645 -26.58 3.39 16.78
C ASP A 645 -25.34 3.71 17.60
N MET A 646 -25.52 3.90 18.91
CA MET A 646 -24.41 4.26 19.80
C MET A 646 -23.35 3.14 19.80
N PRO A 647 -22.08 3.45 19.43
CA PRO A 647 -21.02 2.46 19.41
C PRO A 647 -20.84 1.79 20.78
N ALA A 648 -20.56 0.48 20.78
CA ALA A 648 -20.40 -0.30 22.01
C ALA A 648 -19.33 0.27 22.96
N GLU A 649 -18.28 0.88 22.41
CA GLU A 649 -17.19 1.54 23.13
C GLU A 649 -17.67 2.77 23.93
N MET A 650 -18.60 3.56 23.37
CA MET A 650 -19.16 4.74 24.04
C MET A 650 -20.23 4.37 25.09
N LYS A 651 -20.99 3.29 24.86
CA LYS A 651 -21.89 2.75 25.89
C LYS A 651 -21.10 2.27 27.13
N GLN A 652 -19.92 1.69 26.93
CA GLN A 652 -19.03 1.29 28.05
C GLN A 652 -18.44 2.48 28.81
N GLN A 653 -18.34 3.65 28.18
CA GLN A 653 -17.93 4.91 28.82
C GLN A 653 -19.07 5.64 29.54
N GLY A 654 -20.25 5.04 29.65
CA GLY A 654 -21.37 5.55 30.44
C GLY A 654 -22.33 6.50 29.72
N VAL A 655 -22.29 6.58 28.38
CA VAL A 655 -23.26 7.36 27.60
C VAL A 655 -24.62 6.67 27.61
N THR A 656 -25.66 7.37 28.06
CA THR A 656 -27.03 6.83 28.24
C THR A 656 -27.88 6.84 26.98
N ASP A 657 -27.47 7.58 25.94
CA ASP A 657 -28.23 7.66 24.68
C ASP A 657 -28.04 6.41 23.82
N ASP A 658 -29.12 5.94 23.20
CA ASP A 658 -29.08 4.79 22.29
C ASP A 658 -28.66 5.16 20.86
N ARG A 659 -28.78 6.43 20.48
CA ARG A 659 -28.46 6.94 19.14
C ARG A 659 -27.48 8.11 19.22
N LEU A 660 -26.41 8.05 18.43
CA LEU A 660 -25.46 9.14 18.24
C LEU A 660 -25.89 9.97 17.02
N GLN A 661 -26.19 11.25 17.24
CA GLN A 661 -26.52 12.18 16.17
C GLN A 661 -25.24 12.76 15.56
N LEU A 662 -25.08 12.61 14.25
CA LEU A 662 -23.90 13.05 13.49
C LEU A 662 -24.18 14.31 12.66
N LEU A 663 -25.40 14.47 12.15
CA LEU A 663 -25.86 15.67 11.42
C LEU A 663 -27.08 16.24 12.15
N ARG A 664 -27.13 17.56 12.30
CA ARG A 664 -28.16 18.29 13.05
C ARG A 664 -28.75 19.40 12.19
N ASP A 665 -30.05 19.31 11.90
CA ASP A 665 -30.84 20.35 11.25
C ASP A 665 -30.13 20.98 10.04
N VAL A 666 -29.60 20.12 9.16
CA VAL A 666 -28.82 20.57 8.00
C VAL A 666 -29.78 20.97 6.89
N THR A 667 -29.86 22.27 6.60
CA THR A 667 -30.63 22.83 5.48
C THR A 667 -29.69 23.42 4.43
N GLY A 668 -30.04 23.37 3.15
CA GLY A 668 -29.26 23.98 2.08
C GLY A 668 -29.70 23.58 0.67
N SER A 669 -29.01 24.13 -0.33
CA SER A 669 -29.31 23.86 -1.74
C SER A 669 -28.07 23.91 -2.61
N PHE A 670 -28.03 23.04 -3.63
CA PHE A 670 -27.03 23.04 -4.68
C PHE A 670 -27.68 23.38 -6.02
N ARG A 671 -27.06 24.33 -6.73
CA ARG A 671 -27.61 24.93 -7.96
C ARG A 671 -26.88 24.41 -9.20
N PRO A 672 -27.56 24.27 -10.35
CA PRO A 672 -26.90 23.86 -11.57
C PRO A 672 -25.96 24.94 -12.12
N GLY A 673 -24.82 24.51 -12.65
CA GLY A 673 -23.77 25.40 -13.17
C GLY A 673 -22.97 26.14 -12.10
N VAL A 674 -23.10 25.71 -10.84
CA VAL A 674 -22.39 26.26 -9.68
C VAL A 674 -21.48 25.18 -9.11
N LEU A 675 -20.21 25.53 -8.87
CA LEU A 675 -19.25 24.71 -8.16
C LEU A 675 -19.30 25.04 -6.65
N THR A 676 -19.88 24.16 -5.85
CA THR A 676 -20.00 24.33 -4.41
C THR A 676 -18.89 23.57 -3.67
N ALA A 677 -18.07 24.27 -2.88
CA ALA A 677 -17.11 23.67 -1.96
C ALA A 677 -17.78 23.37 -0.61
N LEU A 678 -17.56 22.17 -0.08
CA LEU A 678 -17.93 21.78 1.28
C LEU A 678 -16.67 21.68 2.13
N MET A 679 -16.46 22.68 2.97
CA MET A 679 -15.26 22.86 3.79
C MET A 679 -15.55 22.65 5.26
N GLY A 680 -14.51 22.38 6.05
CA GLY A 680 -14.66 22.12 7.49
C GLY A 680 -13.53 21.28 8.06
N VAL A 681 -13.41 21.26 9.38
CA VAL A 681 -12.38 20.45 10.07
C VAL A 681 -12.58 18.95 9.83
N SER A 682 -11.51 18.16 9.98
CA SER A 682 -11.62 16.69 9.88
C SER A 682 -12.58 16.16 10.94
N GLY A 683 -13.52 15.30 10.53
CA GLY A 683 -14.56 14.79 11.42
C GLY A 683 -15.73 15.74 11.72
N ALA A 684 -15.88 16.86 11.00
CA ALA A 684 -17.06 17.75 11.08
C ALA A 684 -18.34 17.16 10.44
N GLY A 685 -18.26 15.97 9.82
CA GLY A 685 -19.41 15.35 9.16
C GLY A 685 -19.51 15.59 7.65
N LYS A 686 -18.51 16.22 7.00
CA LYS A 686 -18.47 16.49 5.55
C LYS A 686 -18.83 15.30 4.66
N THR A 687 -18.02 14.25 4.70
CA THR A 687 -18.26 13.01 3.96
C THR A 687 -19.55 12.33 4.41
N THR A 688 -19.96 12.51 5.67
CA THR A 688 -21.23 11.96 6.17
C THR A 688 -22.43 12.65 5.53
N LEU A 689 -22.41 13.99 5.43
CA LEU A 689 -23.42 14.77 4.73
C LEU A 689 -23.44 14.41 3.25
N MET A 690 -22.28 14.38 2.59
CA MET A 690 -22.18 13.95 1.20
C MET A 690 -22.74 12.54 0.98
N ASP A 691 -22.43 11.57 1.85
CA ASP A 691 -22.94 10.20 1.71
C ASP A 691 -24.45 10.12 1.94
N VAL A 692 -25.02 10.91 2.86
CA VAL A 692 -26.48 10.97 3.10
C VAL A 692 -27.18 11.60 1.90
N LEU A 693 -26.67 12.72 1.38
CA LEU A 693 -27.21 13.40 0.21
C LEU A 693 -27.04 12.57 -1.07
N ALA A 694 -25.93 11.85 -1.22
CA ALA A 694 -25.72 10.89 -2.31
C ALA A 694 -26.54 9.60 -2.14
N GLY A 695 -27.04 9.33 -0.93
CA GLY A 695 -27.81 8.13 -0.63
C GLY A 695 -26.97 6.85 -0.50
N ARG A 696 -25.70 6.99 -0.15
CA ARG A 696 -24.75 5.88 0.05
C ARG A 696 -24.79 5.32 1.48
N LYS A 697 -25.32 6.06 2.46
CA LYS A 697 -25.56 5.51 3.81
C LYS A 697 -26.83 4.65 3.81
N THR A 698 -26.63 3.34 3.87
CA THR A 698 -27.71 2.34 4.05
C THR A 698 -27.98 1.97 5.51
N GLY A 699 -27.09 2.37 6.43
CA GLY A 699 -27.26 2.19 7.88
C GLY A 699 -27.45 3.53 8.59
N GLY A 700 -28.21 3.53 9.70
CA GLY A 700 -28.58 4.73 10.46
C GLY A 700 -29.97 5.26 10.10
N TYR A 701 -30.41 6.29 10.81
CA TYR A 701 -31.71 6.92 10.66
C TYR A 701 -31.53 8.30 10.05
N ILE A 702 -32.14 8.53 8.89
CA ILE A 702 -32.16 9.82 8.20
C ILE A 702 -33.55 10.44 8.43
N GLU A 703 -33.57 11.64 9.00
CA GLU A 703 -34.75 12.47 9.19
C GLU A 703 -34.56 13.78 8.40
N GLY A 704 -35.65 14.49 8.08
CA GLY A 704 -35.65 15.68 7.22
C GLY A 704 -36.17 15.42 5.80
N ASP A 705 -36.16 16.45 4.95
CA ASP A 705 -36.65 16.37 3.57
C ASP A 705 -35.53 16.65 2.56
N ILE A 706 -35.43 15.84 1.52
CA ILE A 706 -34.46 16.00 0.44
C ILE A 706 -35.22 15.99 -0.89
N ARG A 707 -35.12 17.09 -1.64
CA ARG A 707 -35.82 17.29 -2.92
C ARG A 707 -34.84 17.52 -4.07
N ILE A 708 -35.15 16.93 -5.22
CA ILE A 708 -34.44 17.14 -6.50
C ILE A 708 -35.37 17.90 -7.43
N SER A 709 -35.01 19.13 -7.79
CA SER A 709 -35.82 20.04 -8.60
C SER A 709 -37.30 20.14 -8.14
N GLY A 710 -37.52 20.13 -6.82
CA GLY A 710 -38.85 20.21 -6.20
C GLY A 710 -39.56 18.87 -5.93
N TYR A 711 -39.03 17.74 -6.44
CA TYR A 711 -39.59 16.41 -6.21
C TYR A 711 -38.87 15.68 -5.06
N PRO A 712 -39.57 14.91 -4.20
CA PRO A 712 -38.92 14.11 -3.17
C PRO A 712 -37.89 13.13 -3.76
N LYS A 713 -36.71 13.03 -3.12
CA LYS A 713 -35.62 12.15 -3.55
C LYS A 713 -36.05 10.69 -3.43
N ASN A 714 -36.05 9.97 -4.54
CA ASN A 714 -36.19 8.51 -4.55
C ASN A 714 -34.82 7.82 -4.51
N GLN A 715 -34.52 7.16 -3.40
CA GLN A 715 -33.24 6.51 -3.15
C GLN A 715 -32.89 5.41 -4.17
N ALA A 716 -33.89 4.68 -4.69
CA ALA A 716 -33.65 3.55 -5.61
C ALA A 716 -33.19 4.01 -7.00
N THR A 717 -33.59 5.20 -7.43
CA THR A 717 -33.30 5.72 -8.79
C THR A 717 -32.29 6.85 -8.81
N PHE A 718 -31.99 7.46 -7.66
CA PHE A 718 -31.10 8.63 -7.56
C PHE A 718 -29.69 8.39 -8.12
N ALA A 719 -29.16 7.17 -7.99
CA ALA A 719 -27.85 6.79 -8.54
C ALA A 719 -27.77 6.87 -10.08
N ARG A 720 -28.91 6.96 -10.80
CA ARG A 720 -28.94 7.12 -12.25
C ARG A 720 -28.75 8.58 -12.72
N ILE A 721 -28.98 9.54 -11.84
CA ILE A 721 -28.89 10.98 -12.15
C ILE A 721 -27.75 11.67 -11.39
N SER A 722 -27.06 10.92 -10.52
CA SER A 722 -25.93 11.41 -9.72
C SER A 722 -24.68 10.58 -9.99
N GLY A 723 -23.52 11.25 -10.02
CA GLY A 723 -22.20 10.63 -10.00
C GLY A 723 -21.52 10.86 -8.65
N TYR A 724 -20.68 9.93 -8.19
CA TYR A 724 -19.95 10.08 -6.94
C TYR A 724 -18.49 9.64 -7.12
N CYS A 725 -17.57 10.57 -7.00
CA CYS A 725 -16.13 10.29 -6.98
C CYS A 725 -15.70 10.06 -5.53
N GLU A 726 -15.23 8.85 -5.22
CA GLU A 726 -14.71 8.51 -3.90
C GLU A 726 -13.29 9.08 -3.69
N GLN A 727 -12.91 9.24 -2.42
CA GLN A 727 -11.56 9.68 -2.04
C GLN A 727 -10.47 8.72 -2.56
N ASN A 728 -10.75 7.41 -2.57
CA ASN A 728 -9.84 6.40 -3.11
C ASN A 728 -10.18 6.07 -4.56
N ASP A 729 -9.21 6.19 -5.46
CA ASP A 729 -9.41 5.89 -6.87
C ASP A 729 -9.30 4.40 -7.16
N ILE A 730 -10.45 3.72 -7.19
CA ILE A 730 -10.53 2.27 -7.39
C ILE A 730 -10.81 1.98 -8.87
N HIS A 731 -9.80 1.46 -9.57
CA HIS A 731 -9.90 1.07 -10.98
C HIS A 731 -9.23 -0.28 -11.21
N SER A 732 -9.67 -1.00 -12.24
CA SER A 732 -9.02 -2.24 -12.65
C SER A 732 -7.63 -1.93 -13.24
N PRO A 733 -6.54 -2.52 -12.75
CA PRO A 733 -5.19 -2.15 -13.16
C PRO A 733 -4.80 -2.69 -14.56
N GLN A 734 -5.52 -3.66 -15.11
CA GLN A 734 -5.18 -4.33 -16.37
C GLN A 734 -5.88 -3.74 -17.61
N VAL A 735 -6.76 -2.76 -17.43
CA VAL A 735 -7.46 -2.09 -18.54
C VAL A 735 -6.83 -0.75 -18.85
N THR A 736 -7.01 -0.29 -20.09
CA THR A 736 -6.62 1.06 -20.51
C THR A 736 -7.63 2.11 -20.04
N ILE A 737 -7.25 3.39 -20.10
CA ILE A 737 -8.17 4.52 -19.85
C ILE A 737 -9.41 4.40 -20.73
N ARG A 738 -9.21 4.23 -22.04
CA ARG A 738 -10.30 4.18 -23.01
C ARG A 738 -11.22 2.99 -22.79
N GLU A 739 -10.68 1.81 -22.51
CA GLU A 739 -11.49 0.62 -22.18
C GLU A 739 -12.31 0.82 -20.91
N SER A 740 -11.74 1.48 -19.89
CA SER A 740 -12.45 1.77 -18.64
C SER A 740 -13.66 2.68 -18.87
N LEU A 741 -13.49 3.73 -19.69
CA LEU A 741 -14.57 4.65 -20.04
C LEU A 741 -15.64 3.97 -20.90
N ILE A 742 -15.25 3.20 -21.92
CA ILE A 742 -16.18 2.43 -22.77
C ILE A 742 -16.99 1.47 -21.89
N TYR A 743 -16.33 0.72 -21.01
CA TYR A 743 -17.01 -0.22 -20.12
C TYR A 743 -18.05 0.49 -19.24
N SER A 744 -17.68 1.63 -18.65
CA SER A 744 -18.60 2.47 -17.85
C SER A 744 -19.79 2.97 -18.70
N ALA A 745 -19.52 3.45 -19.91
CA ALA A 745 -20.54 3.98 -20.83
C ALA A 745 -21.60 2.93 -21.17
N PHE A 746 -21.15 1.73 -21.54
CA PHE A 746 -22.05 0.66 -21.98
C PHE A 746 -22.93 0.12 -20.85
N LEU A 747 -22.47 0.21 -19.60
CA LEU A 747 -23.26 -0.22 -18.43
C LEU A 747 -24.24 0.85 -17.92
N ARG A 748 -23.87 2.13 -18.00
CA ARG A 748 -24.62 3.21 -17.34
C ARG A 748 -25.48 4.05 -18.28
N LEU A 749 -25.09 4.19 -19.54
CA LEU A 749 -25.88 4.96 -20.49
C LEU A 749 -27.16 4.18 -20.88
N PRO A 750 -28.33 4.83 -20.87
CA PRO A 750 -29.57 4.20 -21.29
C PRO A 750 -29.55 3.88 -22.79
N GLU A 751 -30.38 2.93 -23.22
CA GLU A 751 -30.56 2.62 -24.64
C GLU A 751 -31.28 3.73 -25.42
N LYS A 752 -32.05 4.57 -24.71
CA LYS A 752 -32.82 5.69 -25.28
C LYS A 752 -32.72 6.93 -24.40
N ILE A 753 -32.55 8.10 -25.00
CA ILE A 753 -32.73 9.40 -24.35
C ILE A 753 -33.78 10.18 -25.14
N GLY A 754 -34.94 10.44 -24.52
CA GLY A 754 -36.10 10.99 -25.22
C GLY A 754 -36.55 10.06 -26.35
N ASP A 755 -36.70 10.60 -27.55
CA ASP A 755 -37.09 9.87 -28.76
C ASP A 755 -35.90 9.34 -29.59
N GLN A 756 -34.65 9.54 -29.12
CA GLN A 756 -33.45 9.11 -29.83
C GLN A 756 -32.91 7.79 -29.26
N ASP A 757 -32.71 6.82 -30.14
CA ASP A 757 -32.01 5.57 -29.84
C ASP A 757 -30.49 5.84 -29.80
N ILE A 758 -29.84 5.43 -28.70
CA ILE A 758 -28.40 5.65 -28.52
C ILE A 758 -27.66 4.46 -29.11
N THR A 759 -27.08 4.66 -30.29
CA THR A 759 -26.21 3.67 -30.93
C THR A 759 -24.85 3.60 -30.23
N ASP A 760 -24.17 2.47 -30.41
CA ASP A 760 -22.82 2.26 -29.86
C ASP A 760 -21.82 3.32 -30.37
N GLU A 761 -22.02 3.83 -31.59
CA GLU A 761 -21.23 4.92 -32.15
C GLU A 761 -21.37 6.23 -31.34
N ILE A 762 -22.60 6.58 -30.93
CA ILE A 762 -22.86 7.76 -30.10
C ILE A 762 -22.23 7.58 -28.71
N LYS A 763 -22.30 6.38 -28.13
CA LYS A 763 -21.65 6.09 -26.84
C LYS A 763 -20.13 6.28 -26.92
N ILE A 764 -19.50 5.80 -28.00
CA ILE A 764 -18.06 5.95 -28.21
C ILE A 764 -17.71 7.43 -28.45
N GLN A 765 -18.49 8.15 -29.26
CA GLN A 765 -18.28 9.58 -29.49
C GLN A 765 -18.39 10.39 -28.18
N PHE A 766 -19.34 10.03 -27.32
CA PHE A 766 -19.48 10.65 -26.00
C PHE A 766 -18.29 10.34 -25.08
N VAL A 767 -17.75 9.11 -25.13
CA VAL A 767 -16.52 8.75 -24.40
C VAL A 767 -15.33 9.58 -24.86
N ASP A 768 -15.16 9.76 -26.17
CA ASP A 768 -14.05 10.55 -26.72
C ASP A 768 -14.19 12.03 -26.31
N GLU A 769 -15.41 12.57 -26.26
CA GLU A 769 -15.68 13.94 -25.77
C GLU A 769 -15.39 14.09 -24.27
N VAL A 770 -15.82 13.14 -23.42
CA VAL A 770 -15.49 13.15 -21.99
C VAL A 770 -13.97 13.07 -21.79
N MET A 771 -13.27 12.29 -22.60
CA MET A 771 -11.81 12.16 -22.55
C MET A 771 -11.09 13.46 -22.93
N GLU A 772 -11.63 14.23 -23.89
CA GLU A 772 -11.15 15.57 -24.22
C GLU A 772 -11.40 16.55 -23.05
N LEU A 773 -12.60 16.52 -22.46
CA LEU A 773 -13.00 17.41 -21.36
C LEU A 773 -12.08 17.31 -20.14
N VAL A 774 -11.63 16.08 -19.84
CA VAL A 774 -10.72 15.76 -18.74
C VAL A 774 -9.24 15.75 -19.15
N GLU A 775 -8.91 16.16 -20.38
CA GLU A 775 -7.55 16.27 -20.89
C GLU A 775 -6.74 14.94 -20.83
N LEU A 776 -7.39 13.79 -21.07
CA LEU A 776 -6.78 12.46 -21.05
C LEU A 776 -6.52 11.85 -22.44
N ASP A 777 -6.79 12.55 -23.54
CA ASP A 777 -6.69 12.01 -24.91
C ASP A 777 -5.28 11.45 -25.24
N ASN A 778 -4.23 12.12 -24.77
CA ASN A 778 -2.84 11.70 -24.96
C ASN A 778 -2.51 10.36 -24.24
N LEU A 779 -3.32 9.95 -23.27
CA LEU A 779 -3.09 8.77 -22.42
C LEU A 779 -4.14 7.66 -22.64
N LYS A 780 -4.97 7.76 -23.68
CA LYS A 780 -6.11 6.86 -23.90
C LYS A 780 -5.77 5.37 -23.90
N ASP A 781 -4.60 5.01 -24.43
CA ASP A 781 -4.12 3.63 -24.55
C ASP A 781 -3.18 3.23 -23.39
N ALA A 782 -2.96 4.13 -22.41
CA ALA A 782 -2.15 3.84 -21.24
C ALA A 782 -2.91 2.90 -20.30
N LEU A 783 -2.20 1.90 -19.76
CA LEU A 783 -2.73 1.02 -18.72
C LEU A 783 -2.91 1.78 -17.42
N VAL A 784 -4.05 1.57 -16.76
CA VAL A 784 -4.36 2.18 -15.47
C VAL A 784 -3.31 1.79 -14.42
N GLY A 785 -2.94 0.51 -14.35
CA GLY A 785 -1.92 -0.01 -13.44
C GLY A 785 -2.26 0.08 -11.95
N LEU A 786 -1.37 -0.47 -11.12
CA LEU A 786 -1.53 -0.54 -9.66
C LEU A 786 -1.12 0.80 -8.99
N PRO A 787 -1.94 1.35 -8.08
CA PRO A 787 -1.62 2.58 -7.36
C PRO A 787 -0.23 2.55 -6.72
N GLY A 788 0.58 3.57 -6.99
CA GLY A 788 1.93 3.74 -6.41
C GLY A 788 3.02 2.81 -6.95
N ILE A 789 2.71 1.93 -7.90
CA ILE A 789 3.67 0.97 -8.45
C ILE A 789 3.87 1.17 -9.95
N SER A 790 2.78 1.24 -10.72
CA SER A 790 2.85 1.27 -12.19
C SER A 790 1.59 1.88 -12.81
N GLY A 791 1.69 2.35 -14.05
CA GLY A 791 0.57 2.90 -14.81
C GLY A 791 0.42 4.40 -14.61
N LEU A 792 -0.80 4.85 -14.35
CA LEU A 792 -1.13 6.27 -14.24
C LEU A 792 -0.60 6.90 -12.95
N SER A 793 -0.19 8.17 -13.05
CA SER A 793 0.09 9.01 -11.88
C SER A 793 -1.17 9.20 -11.02
N THR A 794 -1.01 9.67 -9.80
CA THR A 794 -2.13 9.98 -8.89
C THR A 794 -3.09 11.01 -9.52
N GLU A 795 -2.52 12.05 -10.10
CA GLU A 795 -3.22 13.12 -10.84
C GLU A 795 -4.04 12.57 -12.02
N GLN A 796 -3.42 11.77 -12.89
CA GLN A 796 -4.08 11.16 -14.04
C GLN A 796 -5.19 10.19 -13.61
N ARG A 797 -4.97 9.46 -12.52
CA ARG A 797 -5.93 8.52 -11.97
C ARG A 797 -7.15 9.24 -11.39
N LYS A 798 -6.96 10.39 -10.72
CA LYS A 798 -8.06 11.25 -10.25
C LYS A 798 -8.92 11.74 -11.41
N ARG A 799 -8.30 12.21 -12.50
CA ARG A 799 -9.02 12.59 -13.72
C ARG A 799 -9.77 11.42 -14.35
N LEU A 800 -9.19 10.21 -14.35
CA LEU A 800 -9.88 9.00 -14.80
C LEU A 800 -11.11 8.69 -13.93
N THR A 801 -11.03 8.84 -12.61
CA THR A 801 -12.18 8.67 -11.71
C THR A 801 -13.31 9.64 -12.07
N ILE A 802 -12.99 10.91 -12.26
CA ILE A 802 -13.95 11.94 -12.70
C ILE A 802 -14.56 11.56 -14.05
N ALA A 803 -13.73 11.14 -15.01
CA ALA A 803 -14.17 10.75 -16.34
C ALA A 803 -15.11 9.53 -16.33
N VAL A 804 -14.79 8.51 -15.51
CA VAL A 804 -15.61 7.30 -15.36
C VAL A 804 -17.01 7.67 -14.89
N GLU A 805 -17.14 8.57 -13.92
CA GLU A 805 -18.42 9.07 -13.42
C GLU A 805 -19.15 9.98 -14.43
N LEU A 806 -18.42 10.81 -15.16
CA LEU A 806 -19.00 11.71 -16.18
C LEU A 806 -19.62 10.96 -17.37
N VAL A 807 -19.04 9.81 -17.73
CA VAL A 807 -19.53 8.96 -18.81
C VAL A 807 -20.94 8.41 -18.54
N ALA A 808 -21.41 8.40 -17.29
CA ALA A 808 -22.80 8.08 -16.98
C ALA A 808 -23.80 9.20 -17.35
N ASN A 809 -23.31 10.34 -17.85
CA ASN A 809 -24.06 11.56 -18.10
C ASN A 809 -24.89 12.06 -16.90
N PRO A 810 -24.32 12.14 -15.68
CA PRO A 810 -25.06 12.58 -14.49
C PRO A 810 -25.36 14.08 -14.52
N SER A 811 -26.44 14.48 -13.85
CA SER A 811 -26.82 15.90 -13.66
C SER A 811 -26.22 16.51 -12.39
N ILE A 812 -26.00 15.69 -11.36
CA ILE A 812 -25.42 16.08 -10.07
C ILE A 812 -24.15 15.24 -9.85
N ILE A 813 -23.05 15.86 -9.46
CA ILE A 813 -21.79 15.15 -9.19
C ILE A 813 -21.30 15.52 -7.80
N PHE A 814 -21.03 14.49 -6.99
CA PHE A 814 -20.37 14.62 -5.71
C PHE A 814 -18.91 14.19 -5.86
N MET A 815 -17.96 14.97 -5.35
CA MET A 815 -16.53 14.65 -5.39
C MET A 815 -15.93 14.71 -3.99
N ASP A 816 -15.51 13.58 -3.45
CA ASP A 816 -14.91 13.53 -2.11
C ASP A 816 -13.39 13.76 -2.21
N GLU A 817 -12.94 14.94 -1.77
CA GLU A 817 -11.52 15.38 -1.76
C GLU A 817 -10.78 15.13 -3.08
N PRO A 818 -11.19 15.79 -4.20
CA PRO A 818 -10.58 15.57 -5.51
C PRO A 818 -9.10 15.97 -5.58
N THR A 819 -8.63 16.83 -4.67
CA THR A 819 -7.24 17.31 -4.59
C THR A 819 -6.36 16.52 -3.62
N SER A 820 -6.90 15.46 -3.00
CA SER A 820 -6.16 14.67 -2.00
C SER A 820 -4.93 13.96 -2.57
N GLY A 821 -3.78 14.10 -1.90
CA GLY A 821 -2.53 13.43 -2.29
C GLY A 821 -1.87 13.98 -3.56
N LEU A 822 -2.25 15.19 -3.97
CA LEU A 822 -1.68 15.92 -5.11
C LEU A 822 -0.88 17.13 -4.63
N ASP A 823 0.12 17.52 -5.42
CA ASP A 823 0.81 18.80 -5.26
C ASP A 823 -0.03 19.96 -5.82
N ALA A 824 0.43 21.20 -5.61
CA ALA A 824 -0.23 22.43 -6.07
C ALA A 824 -0.69 22.34 -7.52
N ARG A 825 0.23 21.89 -8.37
CA ARG A 825 0.09 21.88 -9.81
C ARG A 825 -0.86 20.78 -10.26
N ALA A 826 -0.65 19.56 -9.78
CA ALA A 826 -1.53 18.43 -10.05
C ALA A 826 -2.95 18.70 -9.57
N ALA A 827 -3.11 19.28 -8.38
CA ALA A 827 -4.40 19.71 -7.86
C ALA A 827 -5.06 20.76 -8.75
N ALA A 828 -4.31 21.75 -9.25
CA ALA A 828 -4.83 22.75 -10.18
C ALA A 828 -5.29 22.14 -11.52
N ILE A 829 -4.57 21.15 -12.07
CA ILE A 829 -4.98 20.44 -13.31
C ILE A 829 -6.29 19.66 -13.09
N VAL A 830 -6.41 18.97 -11.96
CA VAL A 830 -7.66 18.28 -11.59
C VAL A 830 -8.79 19.28 -11.40
N MET A 831 -8.57 20.38 -10.68
CA MET A 831 -9.59 21.40 -10.44
C MET A 831 -10.03 22.13 -11.72
N ARG A 832 -9.12 22.34 -12.67
CA ARG A 832 -9.47 22.81 -14.01
C ARG A 832 -10.41 21.84 -14.72
N THR A 833 -10.17 20.54 -14.61
CA THR A 833 -11.07 19.50 -15.14
C THR A 833 -12.45 19.54 -14.46
N VAL A 834 -12.49 19.76 -13.14
CA VAL A 834 -13.74 19.95 -12.39
C VAL A 834 -14.47 21.21 -12.85
N ARG A 835 -13.76 22.32 -13.08
CA ARG A 835 -14.34 23.57 -13.61
C ARG A 835 -14.93 23.37 -15.00
N ASN A 836 -14.20 22.73 -15.91
CA ASN A 836 -14.69 22.37 -17.25
C ASN A 836 -16.00 21.56 -17.16
N THR A 837 -16.10 20.67 -16.17
CA THR A 837 -17.30 19.87 -15.92
C THR A 837 -18.48 20.74 -15.47
N VAL A 838 -18.26 21.70 -14.58
CA VAL A 838 -19.29 22.64 -14.09
C VAL A 838 -19.80 23.52 -15.23
N ASP A 839 -18.90 23.98 -16.09
CA ASP A 839 -19.21 24.87 -17.22
C ASP A 839 -20.13 24.21 -18.27
N THR A 840 -20.25 22.87 -18.25
CA THR A 840 -21.28 22.15 -19.03
C THR A 840 -22.71 22.41 -18.53
N GLY A 841 -22.88 22.95 -17.32
CA GLY A 841 -24.16 23.25 -16.67
C GLY A 841 -24.56 22.27 -15.57
N ARG A 842 -23.64 21.41 -15.09
CA ARG A 842 -23.89 20.42 -14.05
C ARG A 842 -23.86 21.01 -12.65
N THR A 843 -24.54 20.37 -11.71
CA THR A 843 -24.43 20.68 -10.28
C THR A 843 -23.26 19.89 -9.71
N VAL A 844 -22.20 20.55 -9.26
CA VAL A 844 -21.02 19.86 -8.72
C VAL A 844 -20.77 20.32 -7.28
N VAL A 845 -20.65 19.34 -6.39
CA VAL A 845 -20.33 19.56 -4.98
C VAL A 845 -19.07 18.78 -4.68
N CYS A 846 -18.08 19.43 -4.08
CA CYS A 846 -16.87 18.74 -3.66
C CYS A 846 -16.49 19.07 -2.23
N THR A 847 -15.95 18.09 -1.51
CA THR A 847 -15.29 18.34 -0.22
C THR A 847 -13.84 18.71 -0.46
N ILE A 848 -13.36 19.74 0.22
CA ILE A 848 -11.93 20.10 0.19
C ILE A 848 -11.43 20.37 1.61
N HIS A 849 -10.22 19.88 1.91
CA HIS A 849 -9.63 20.01 3.24
C HIS A 849 -8.78 21.28 3.41
N GLN A 850 -8.07 21.73 2.37
CA GLN A 850 -7.34 23.00 2.37
C GLN A 850 -6.97 23.40 0.93
N PRO A 851 -7.79 24.19 0.22
CA PRO A 851 -7.45 24.61 -1.13
C PRO A 851 -6.34 25.66 -1.08
N SER A 852 -5.45 25.67 -2.09
CA SER A 852 -4.64 26.85 -2.36
C SER A 852 -5.55 28.01 -2.77
N ILE A 853 -5.06 29.24 -2.70
CA ILE A 853 -5.89 30.41 -3.00
C ILE A 853 -6.45 30.35 -4.44
N ASP A 854 -5.64 29.89 -5.40
CA ASP A 854 -6.03 29.76 -6.80
C ASP A 854 -7.14 28.70 -7.00
N ILE A 855 -7.11 27.62 -6.20
CA ILE A 855 -8.17 26.60 -6.20
C ILE A 855 -9.41 27.13 -5.49
N PHE A 856 -9.23 27.90 -4.40
CA PHE A 856 -10.33 28.48 -3.65
C PHE A 856 -11.13 29.47 -4.51
N GLU A 857 -10.45 30.30 -5.30
CA GLU A 857 -11.06 31.25 -6.23
C GLU A 857 -11.83 30.59 -7.38
N ALA A 858 -11.59 29.30 -7.66
CA ALA A 858 -12.36 28.55 -8.67
C ALA A 858 -13.77 28.17 -8.20
N PHE A 859 -14.06 28.27 -6.88
CA PHE A 859 -15.37 27.97 -6.30
C PHE A 859 -16.34 29.13 -6.44
N ASP A 860 -17.58 28.80 -6.80
CA ASP A 860 -18.67 29.78 -6.90
C ASP A 860 -19.38 29.95 -5.54
N GLU A 861 -19.44 28.88 -4.73
CA GLU A 861 -20.08 28.85 -3.42
C GLU A 861 -19.27 28.02 -2.43
N VAL A 862 -19.31 28.40 -1.15
CA VAL A 862 -18.66 27.66 -0.06
C VAL A 862 -19.68 27.36 1.04
N THR A 863 -19.69 26.13 1.51
CA THR A 863 -20.46 25.65 2.67
C THR A 863 -19.48 25.18 3.73
N ILE A 864 -19.52 25.79 4.92
CA ILE A 864 -18.62 25.44 6.02
C ILE A 864 -19.35 24.54 7.02
N THR A 865 -18.68 23.47 7.43
CA THR A 865 -19.13 22.53 8.46
C THR A 865 -18.15 22.57 9.63
N GLU A 866 -18.64 22.82 10.84
CA GLU A 866 -17.82 22.90 12.04
C GLU A 866 -18.12 21.74 12.99
N LYS A 867 -17.07 21.17 13.59
CA LYS A 867 -17.21 20.16 14.63
C LYS A 867 -17.49 20.83 15.98
N ARG A 868 -18.75 21.07 16.30
CA ARG A 868 -19.13 21.59 17.63
C ARG A 868 -19.24 20.47 18.68
N ARG A 869 -18.84 20.78 19.93
CA ARG A 869 -19.45 20.17 21.12
C ARG A 869 -20.96 20.52 21.08
N PRO A 870 -21.86 19.59 21.43
CA PRO A 870 -23.19 19.48 20.84
C PRO A 870 -23.95 20.82 20.73
N GLY A 871 -24.30 21.26 19.51
CA GLY A 871 -25.31 22.31 19.27
C GLY A 871 -24.92 23.43 18.30
N ASN A 872 -25.50 23.37 17.11
CA ASN A 872 -25.58 24.39 16.03
C ASN A 872 -24.48 24.35 14.97
N ILE A 873 -24.91 24.19 13.71
CA ILE A 873 -24.15 24.48 12.51
C ILE A 873 -24.38 25.97 12.21
N LEU A 874 -23.31 26.73 12.01
CA LEU A 874 -23.40 28.11 11.53
C LEU A 874 -23.48 28.08 9.99
N TRP A 875 -24.52 28.73 9.47
CA TRP A 875 -24.80 28.89 8.05
C TRP A 875 -24.44 30.33 7.69
N GLU A 876 -23.53 30.54 6.73
CA GLU A 876 -23.29 31.87 6.18
C GLU A 876 -22.98 31.74 4.68
N THR A 877 -23.95 32.09 3.84
CA THR A 877 -23.73 32.34 2.41
C THR A 877 -23.07 33.70 2.26
N GLY A 878 -21.73 33.73 2.29
CA GLY A 878 -20.95 34.92 2.00
C GLY A 878 -20.88 35.20 0.50
N SER A 879 -21.88 35.85 -0.07
CA SER A 879 -21.64 36.68 -1.25
C SER A 879 -21.07 38.01 -0.74
N GLN A 880 -19.74 38.14 -0.74
CA GLN A 880 -18.90 39.20 -0.14
C GLN A 880 -18.45 38.92 1.31
N LEU A 881 -17.31 38.23 1.45
CA LEU A 881 -16.46 38.33 2.65
C LEU A 881 -15.62 39.60 2.52
N THR A 882 -15.92 40.64 3.31
CA THR A 882 -15.07 41.82 3.44
C THR A 882 -14.15 41.67 4.66
N GLU A 883 -12.87 41.47 4.38
CA GLU A 883 -11.63 41.86 5.09
C GLU A 883 -11.48 41.77 6.63
N ASN A 884 -12.44 41.31 7.44
CA ASN A 884 -12.28 41.30 8.90
C ASN A 884 -12.84 40.10 9.68
N ASP A 885 -13.17 38.97 9.03
CA ASP A 885 -13.60 37.74 9.72
C ASP A 885 -12.68 36.54 9.40
#